data_AF-A0A6G7ZM09-F1
#
_entry.id   AF-A0A6G7ZM09-F1
#
_cell.length_a   1.000
_cell.length_b   1.000
_cell.length_c   1.000
_cell.angle_alpha   90.00
_cell.angle_beta   90.00
_cell.angle_gamma   90.00
#
_symmetry.space_group_name_H-M   'P 1'
#
loop_
_entity.id
_entity.type
_entity.pdbx_description
1 polymer ?
#
loop_
_entity_poly.entity_id
_entity_poly.type
_entity_poly.pdbx_seq_one_letter_code
_entity_poly.pdbx_strand_id
1 'polypeptide(L)'
;MYRQHNNVRDVDFIRDDAFAPAWSGLNRGDTSLVGDDYIQSLRDGPSHADQIPGLAEVVSGSAQTTFNVATFRIANFGTSVGAGQWSNNNVYSRQLADVNGDGMADIIGFGNAGVYVALATGGGNFGTANFVIANFGAAASGGGWTSMDAFPRRLADINGDGRADIVGFGNAGVYVSLANASGGFANATLVMNAFGAAPSSGGWGSDNIFHRELADVNGDGRADIVGFGASGVWVALGTTTGTFTAPTLTLGAFGYGPEAGGWASQETFARMLGDVNGDGMADLIGFGENGVNVALAIGGGAFGFPSITLNEFGAGSGAGGWSSYDTTPRMLADVNGDGMDDVVGFDETGVYVAFATGGGNFTASQLLISEYGATAGGWNSLNTFPRTLGDVNGDGRADIVGFGIAGTYVSLSSVVTPPPPPPASVYTIQETTGQNGSIYLPQVLDRTLFTVSNDPNLETSSDPSARIVGSLTPGDQDYFSITLQAGELLILDVDNTTGGIDTVVTIVSPLGEDLATNDDGTTPDGVLDAGSVTYLDSLMEYRAPTSGTYYFRIEGYNGAGTGNYNLNVSIGPIATPEQIHEENIEALIWGYTWNTVNLTYSFPTSVSQYASDGDDEIGTFQVLLPVQQDATRTILQYIASLTNLTFTENSSSPGSAMLRYARSDTPETAYAYSPGSGNGGDSWYNASNGKYDNPVVGNYAWATFIHETGHALGLKHGHESPALDPTHDSLEYSIMTYRSFIGGTVGGGYSNEQWGFPTTFMMYDIAALQRLYGADFGTNSGNTTYSWNANTGAFMINGAVQATPGGNRVFMTIWDGGGVDTYDFSNYTGDASQRMNIDLRPGEESLFSIVQRANLGGTYASGNVYNALQYNGDVRSLIENVIGTSGNDNITGNNVANVLRGNGGNDDYYFYTVDQSKVGAADTILDFNSGDRLNFSAIDANTNTTANDAFTFLGTGAFTGQAGQLRYAQIGSDVHLYADVNGDGVADMEVILLGKTGILPPDLIL
;
A
#
# COMPACT_ATOMS: atom_id res chain seq x y z
N MET A 1 56.81 -26.16 -7.08
CA MET A 1 56.94 -26.96 -8.31
C MET A 1 55.63 -27.71 -8.52
N TYR A 2 54.90 -27.36 -9.59
CA TYR A 2 53.93 -28.14 -10.40
C TYR A 2 52.76 -28.88 -9.69
N ARG A 3 51.50 -28.38 -9.79
CA ARG A 3 50.40 -28.69 -10.78
C ARG A 3 49.58 -29.94 -10.38
N GLN A 4 48.25 -30.09 -10.46
CA GLN A 4 47.06 -29.43 -11.08
C GLN A 4 45.81 -30.04 -10.35
N HIS A 5 44.81 -29.30 -9.84
CA HIS A 5 43.53 -28.79 -10.41
C HIS A 5 42.45 -29.79 -10.90
N ASN A 6 41.24 -29.67 -10.29
CA ASN A 6 39.86 -29.63 -10.85
C ASN A 6 38.89 -29.51 -9.63
N ASN A 7 38.27 -28.37 -9.28
CA ASN A 7 37.15 -27.59 -9.86
C ASN A 7 35.80 -28.32 -9.97
N VAL A 8 34.85 -27.94 -9.09
CA VAL A 8 33.41 -27.79 -9.35
C VAL A 8 33.01 -26.47 -8.65
N ARG A 9 32.48 -25.51 -9.41
CA ARG A 9 31.83 -24.26 -8.97
C ARG A 9 30.40 -24.34 -9.53
N ASP A 10 29.40 -24.25 -8.66
CA ASP A 10 28.07 -23.73 -8.99
C ASP A 10 27.99 -22.36 -8.31
N VAL A 11 27.92 -21.31 -9.12
CA VAL A 11 27.56 -19.94 -8.72
C VAL A 11 26.92 -19.32 -9.96
N ASP A 12 25.65 -18.98 -9.87
CA ASP A 12 24.95 -18.19 -10.87
C ASP A 12 25.60 -16.81 -11.00
N PHE A 13 25.97 -16.48 -12.24
CA PHE A 13 26.42 -15.16 -12.64
C PHE A 13 25.61 -14.77 -13.87
N ILE A 14 24.73 -13.78 -13.74
CA ILE A 14 24.25 -13.02 -14.90
C ILE A 14 25.43 -12.15 -15.33
N ARG A 15 25.92 -12.41 -16.54
CA ARG A 15 26.94 -11.60 -17.22
C ARG A 15 26.22 -10.55 -18.05
N ASP A 16 26.55 -9.29 -17.79
CA ASP A 16 26.35 -8.20 -18.73
C ASP A 16 27.35 -8.41 -19.88
N ASP A 17 26.88 -8.80 -21.07
CA ASP A 17 27.70 -8.89 -22.28
C ASP A 17 26.84 -8.71 -23.54
N ALA A 18 27.03 -7.59 -24.23
CA ALA A 18 26.64 -7.40 -25.62
C ALA A 18 27.80 -7.71 -26.59
N PHE A 19 27.51 -8.56 -27.58
CA PHE A 19 28.18 -8.81 -28.88
C PHE A 19 29.33 -9.87 -29.04
N ALA A 20 29.04 -10.81 -29.96
CA ALA A 20 29.87 -11.85 -30.60
C ALA A 20 30.90 -11.27 -31.63
N PRO A 21 31.71 -12.07 -32.42
CA PRO A 21 31.73 -13.53 -32.64
C PRO A 21 33.12 -14.21 -32.81
N ALA A 22 33.20 -15.57 -32.70
CA ALA A 22 33.93 -16.48 -33.62
C ALA A 22 34.16 -17.93 -33.10
N TRP A 23 33.78 -18.90 -33.95
CA TRP A 23 34.45 -20.18 -34.25
C TRP A 23 34.29 -21.43 -33.35
N SER A 24 33.46 -22.35 -33.87
CA SER A 24 33.72 -23.75 -34.25
C SER A 24 34.08 -24.82 -33.20
N GLY A 25 33.22 -25.86 -33.13
CA GLY A 25 33.65 -27.24 -33.30
C GLY A 25 33.28 -28.27 -32.22
N LEU A 26 32.59 -29.32 -32.67
CA LEU A 26 32.60 -30.73 -32.20
C LEU A 26 31.58 -31.22 -31.13
N ASN A 27 30.44 -31.67 -31.65
CA ASN A 27 29.83 -33.02 -31.54
C ASN A 27 30.06 -33.92 -30.30
N ARG A 28 28.92 -34.23 -29.66
CA ARG A 28 28.35 -35.55 -29.29
C ARG A 28 29.19 -36.60 -28.53
N GLY A 29 28.61 -37.07 -27.43
CA GLY A 29 28.36 -38.51 -27.24
C GLY A 29 28.27 -39.00 -25.79
N ASP A 30 27.07 -39.45 -25.41
CA ASP A 30 26.74 -40.63 -24.57
C ASP A 30 27.29 -40.73 -23.13
N THR A 31 26.65 -41.31 -22.10
CA THR A 31 25.31 -41.85 -21.77
C THR A 31 25.41 -42.32 -20.31
N SER A 32 24.32 -42.19 -19.54
CA SER A 32 23.88 -43.07 -18.42
C SER A 32 24.72 -43.19 -17.13
N LEU A 33 24.00 -43.10 -15.99
CA LEU A 33 24.02 -43.94 -14.75
C LEU A 33 23.64 -43.03 -13.55
N VAL A 34 22.37 -42.95 -13.16
CA VAL A 34 21.69 -43.74 -12.09
C VAL A 34 22.51 -43.90 -10.80
N GLY A 35 22.03 -43.30 -9.71
CA GLY A 35 22.48 -43.61 -8.35
C GLY A 35 21.91 -42.66 -7.29
N ASP A 36 20.86 -43.11 -6.61
CA ASP A 36 20.32 -42.58 -5.36
C ASP A 36 21.38 -42.45 -4.25
N ASP A 37 21.36 -41.34 -3.51
CA ASP A 37 21.55 -41.23 -2.04
C ASP A 37 21.93 -39.79 -1.66
N TYR A 38 21.04 -39.05 -0.97
CA TYR A 38 21.33 -38.47 0.36
C TYR A 38 20.12 -37.65 0.89
N ILE A 39 19.18 -38.30 1.59
CA ILE A 39 18.30 -37.64 2.56
C ILE A 39 18.78 -38.09 3.94
N GLN A 40 19.50 -37.21 4.67
CA GLN A 40 19.51 -37.13 6.15
C GLN A 40 20.53 -36.09 6.66
N SER A 41 20.05 -34.86 6.89
CA SER A 41 20.39 -33.97 8.03
C SER A 41 19.72 -32.64 7.71
N LEU A 42 18.64 -32.22 8.37
CA LEU A 42 18.70 -31.48 9.62
C LEU A 42 17.33 -31.54 10.31
N ARG A 43 17.27 -32.26 11.44
CA ARG A 43 16.32 -32.01 12.52
C ARG A 43 17.15 -31.88 13.77
N ASP A 44 17.17 -30.67 14.36
CA ASP A 44 16.96 -30.41 15.79
C ASP A 44 17.38 -28.98 16.19
N GLY A 45 16.40 -28.06 16.12
CA GLY A 45 16.10 -27.00 17.11
C GLY A 45 16.70 -25.59 16.93
N PRO A 46 16.07 -24.52 17.48
CA PRO A 46 14.70 -24.38 18.02
C PRO A 46 13.80 -23.48 17.15
N SER A 47 12.49 -23.70 17.29
CA SER A 47 11.40 -22.88 16.76
C SER A 47 11.43 -21.45 17.33
N HIS A 48 11.61 -20.47 16.45
CA HIS A 48 11.03 -19.13 16.62
C HIS A 48 10.08 -18.93 15.45
N ALA A 49 8.79 -19.06 15.75
CA ALA A 49 7.73 -18.45 14.97
C ALA A 49 7.74 -16.97 15.35
N ASP A 50 8.38 -16.15 14.53
CA ASP A 50 8.00 -14.76 14.38
C ASP A 50 7.33 -14.71 13.01
N GLN A 51 6.02 -14.47 13.02
CA GLN A 51 5.27 -14.18 11.82
C GLN A 51 5.75 -12.85 11.26
N ILE A 52 6.20 -12.87 10.02
CA ILE A 52 6.26 -11.69 9.17
C ILE A 52 4.80 -11.44 8.75
N PRO A 53 4.15 -10.32 9.12
CA PRO A 53 2.89 -9.93 8.52
C PRO A 53 3.17 -9.36 7.13
N GLY A 54 2.42 -9.78 6.11
CA GLY A 54 2.38 -9.04 4.83
C GLY A 54 2.70 -9.80 3.54
N LEU A 55 2.55 -11.12 3.49
CA LEU A 55 2.40 -11.81 2.20
C LEU A 55 1.12 -12.64 2.24
N ALA A 56 -0.01 -11.96 2.00
CA ALA A 56 -1.22 -12.63 1.58
C ALA A 56 -1.02 -13.07 0.13
N GLU A 57 -1.07 -14.37 -0.09
CA GLU A 57 -1.17 -15.01 -1.40
C GLU A 57 -2.39 -14.41 -2.12
N VAL A 58 -2.18 -13.59 -3.15
CA VAL A 58 -3.26 -13.09 -4.02
C VAL A 58 -3.70 -14.26 -4.89
N VAL A 59 -4.51 -15.16 -4.31
CA VAL A 59 -5.21 -16.22 -5.02
C VAL A 59 -6.42 -15.58 -5.68
N SER A 60 -6.27 -15.04 -6.88
CA SER A 60 -7.42 -14.50 -7.61
C SER A 60 -8.14 -15.61 -8.41
N GLY A 61 -8.83 -16.49 -7.69
CA GLY A 61 -10.25 -16.60 -8.03
C GLY A 61 -10.90 -15.39 -7.36
N SER A 62 -12.02 -14.83 -7.84
CA SER A 62 -12.88 -14.16 -6.84
C SER A 62 -13.41 -15.27 -5.93
N ALA A 63 -12.59 -15.60 -4.93
CA ALA A 63 -12.92 -16.28 -3.72
C ALA A 63 -14.14 -15.56 -3.18
N GLN A 64 -15.35 -16.06 -3.46
CA GLN A 64 -16.51 -15.55 -2.76
C GLN A 64 -16.36 -16.03 -1.32
N THR A 65 -16.10 -15.10 -0.41
CA THR A 65 -16.28 -15.33 1.01
C THR A 65 -17.72 -15.73 1.23
N THR A 66 -17.92 -16.90 1.81
CA THR A 66 -19.22 -17.40 2.25
C THR A 66 -19.08 -17.97 3.65
N PHE A 67 -20.19 -18.11 4.36
CA PHE A 67 -20.21 -18.79 5.64
C PHE A 67 -20.74 -20.21 5.49
N ASN A 68 -20.06 -21.15 6.16
CA ASN A 68 -20.56 -22.51 6.31
C ASN A 68 -21.87 -22.55 7.10
N VAL A 69 -22.65 -23.61 6.90
CA VAL A 69 -23.86 -23.88 7.70
C VAL A 69 -23.50 -23.97 9.20
N ALA A 70 -24.32 -23.33 10.03
CA ALA A 70 -24.18 -23.23 11.47
C ALA A 70 -24.11 -24.62 12.12
N THR A 71 -22.99 -24.88 12.78
CA THR A 71 -22.75 -26.15 13.46
C THR A 71 -22.76 -25.95 14.97
N PHE A 72 -23.47 -26.83 15.69
CA PHE A 72 -23.47 -26.83 17.15
C PHE A 72 -22.12 -27.25 17.71
N ARG A 73 -21.51 -26.44 18.59
CA ARG A 73 -20.15 -26.68 19.11
C ARG A 73 -20.09 -27.06 20.58
N ILE A 74 -20.87 -26.38 21.43
CA ILE A 74 -20.84 -26.63 22.88
C ILE A 74 -22.21 -26.41 23.52
N ALA A 75 -22.60 -27.30 24.43
CA ALA A 75 -23.80 -27.21 25.26
C ALA A 75 -23.60 -26.28 26.47
N ASN A 76 -23.14 -25.05 26.22
CA ASN A 76 -22.98 -23.99 27.22
C ASN A 76 -23.24 -22.62 26.57
N PHE A 77 -23.28 -21.55 27.34
CA PHE A 77 -23.55 -20.18 26.88
C PHE A 77 -24.93 -20.00 26.21
N GLY A 78 -25.83 -20.96 26.39
CA GLY A 78 -27.19 -20.95 25.83
C GLY A 78 -28.26 -20.63 26.88
N THR A 79 -29.47 -20.33 26.41
CA THR A 79 -30.56 -19.85 27.30
C THR A 79 -31.23 -20.95 28.12
N SER A 80 -31.11 -22.22 27.71
CA SER A 80 -31.70 -23.36 28.42
C SER A 80 -30.96 -23.72 29.71
N VAL A 81 -31.64 -24.44 30.61
CA VAL A 81 -31.04 -24.94 31.86
C VAL A 81 -29.81 -25.80 31.62
N GLY A 82 -29.87 -26.66 30.59
CA GLY A 82 -28.78 -27.55 30.22
C GLY A 82 -27.58 -26.84 29.60
N ALA A 83 -27.73 -25.58 29.20
CA ALA A 83 -26.70 -24.76 28.54
C ALA A 83 -26.22 -23.58 29.41
N GLY A 84 -26.52 -23.58 30.71
CA GLY A 84 -26.03 -22.57 31.66
C GLY A 84 -26.96 -21.39 31.94
N GLN A 85 -28.14 -21.30 31.30
CA GLN A 85 -29.14 -20.24 31.51
C GLN A 85 -28.69 -18.80 31.19
N TRP A 86 -27.97 -18.62 30.10
CA TRP A 86 -27.50 -17.31 29.61
C TRP A 86 -28.61 -16.54 28.87
N SER A 87 -29.72 -16.27 29.54
CA SER A 87 -30.97 -15.82 28.91
C SER A 87 -31.11 -14.31 28.68
N ASN A 88 -30.10 -13.51 29.00
CA ASN A 88 -30.13 -12.05 28.91
C ASN A 88 -28.69 -11.53 28.76
N ASN A 89 -28.33 -11.01 27.59
CA ASN A 89 -26.98 -10.57 27.26
C ASN A 89 -26.61 -9.24 27.94
N ASN A 90 -27.61 -8.39 28.22
CA ASN A 90 -27.40 -7.19 29.02
C ASN A 90 -26.92 -7.56 30.44
N VAL A 91 -27.39 -8.65 31.04
CA VAL A 91 -26.91 -9.09 32.37
C VAL A 91 -25.70 -10.02 32.25
N TYR A 92 -25.83 -11.05 31.41
CA TYR A 92 -24.87 -12.12 31.22
C TYR A 92 -24.27 -12.07 29.80
N SER A 93 -23.33 -11.15 29.59
CA SER A 93 -22.73 -10.93 28.28
C SER A 93 -21.83 -12.10 27.85
N ARG A 94 -21.82 -12.38 26.55
CA ARG A 94 -20.90 -13.31 25.90
C ARG A 94 -20.14 -12.56 24.82
N GLN A 95 -18.84 -12.72 24.82
CA GLN A 95 -17.91 -12.03 23.92
C GLN A 95 -16.87 -13.04 23.43
N LEU A 96 -16.21 -12.68 22.33
CA LEU A 96 -15.07 -13.42 21.79
C LEU A 96 -13.81 -12.57 21.91
N ALA A 97 -12.71 -13.19 22.31
CA ALA A 97 -11.37 -12.60 22.27
C ALA A 97 -10.32 -13.69 22.54
N ASP A 98 -9.12 -13.56 21.99
CA ASP A 98 -8.00 -14.44 22.35
C ASP A 98 -7.46 -14.05 23.74
N VAL A 99 -7.74 -14.85 24.77
CA VAL A 99 -7.30 -14.56 26.15
C VAL A 99 -6.09 -15.37 26.55
N ASN A 100 -5.58 -16.24 25.68
CA ASN A 100 -4.49 -17.15 25.97
C ASN A 100 -3.25 -16.91 25.08
N GLY A 101 -3.39 -16.19 23.97
CA GLY A 101 -2.34 -15.80 23.04
C GLY A 101 -2.07 -16.85 21.96
N ASP A 102 -3.06 -17.66 21.58
CA ASP A 102 -2.94 -18.70 20.55
C ASP A 102 -3.45 -18.27 19.16
N GLY A 103 -3.89 -17.03 19.02
CA GLY A 103 -4.42 -16.45 17.79
C GLY A 103 -5.86 -16.83 17.51
N MET A 104 -6.53 -17.60 18.38
CA MET A 104 -7.94 -17.96 18.23
C MET A 104 -8.81 -17.24 19.28
N ALA A 105 -9.97 -16.78 18.85
CA ALA A 105 -10.93 -16.13 19.72
C ALA A 105 -11.64 -17.16 20.64
N ASP A 106 -11.47 -16.99 21.95
CA ASP A 106 -12.11 -17.80 22.98
C ASP A 106 -13.51 -17.28 23.33
N ILE A 107 -14.37 -18.11 23.94
CA ILE A 107 -15.65 -17.61 24.48
C ILE A 107 -15.46 -17.14 25.92
N ILE A 108 -15.74 -15.87 26.16
CA ILE A 108 -15.76 -15.26 27.50
C ILE A 108 -17.21 -14.94 27.87
N GLY A 109 -17.73 -15.62 28.90
CA GLY A 109 -19.05 -15.38 29.47
C GLY A 109 -18.97 -14.69 30.83
N PHE A 110 -19.58 -13.51 30.95
CA PHE A 110 -19.72 -12.78 32.20
C PHE A 110 -21.00 -13.23 32.93
N GLY A 111 -20.90 -14.28 33.74
CA GLY A 111 -22.05 -14.93 34.36
C GLY A 111 -22.54 -14.27 35.65
N ASN A 112 -23.43 -14.95 36.37
CA ASN A 112 -23.94 -14.46 37.65
C ASN A 112 -22.84 -14.41 38.73
N ALA A 113 -21.98 -15.42 38.82
CA ALA A 113 -20.97 -15.53 39.87
C ALA A 113 -19.63 -14.85 39.52
N GLY A 114 -19.36 -14.64 38.22
CA GLY A 114 -18.08 -14.15 37.71
C GLY A 114 -17.85 -14.57 36.26
N VAL A 115 -16.59 -14.63 35.83
CA VAL A 115 -16.22 -14.90 34.43
C VAL A 115 -15.99 -16.39 34.19
N TYR A 116 -16.48 -16.87 33.06
CA TYR A 116 -16.27 -18.21 32.53
C TYR A 116 -15.58 -18.12 31.17
N VAL A 117 -14.58 -18.97 30.93
CA VAL A 117 -13.84 -19.03 29.66
C VAL A 117 -13.93 -20.43 29.08
N ALA A 118 -14.29 -20.54 27.81
CA ALA A 118 -14.13 -21.77 27.03
C ALA A 118 -13.14 -21.49 25.89
N LEU A 119 -11.96 -22.10 26.01
CA LEU A 119 -10.88 -21.89 25.04
C LEU A 119 -11.24 -22.49 23.68
N ALA A 120 -10.90 -21.81 22.60
CA ALA A 120 -10.93 -22.37 21.26
C ALA A 120 -9.95 -23.54 21.17
N THR A 121 -10.28 -24.53 20.33
CA THR A 121 -9.45 -25.74 20.14
C THR A 121 -9.16 -26.02 18.67
N GLY A 122 -9.43 -25.05 17.78
CA GLY A 122 -9.33 -25.18 16.34
C GLY A 122 -10.56 -25.76 15.64
N GLY A 123 -10.70 -25.45 14.36
CA GLY A 123 -11.81 -25.88 13.50
C GLY A 123 -13.19 -25.41 13.99
N GLY A 124 -13.22 -24.27 14.71
CA GLY A 124 -14.41 -23.69 15.32
C GLY A 124 -14.96 -24.43 16.54
N ASN A 125 -14.15 -25.28 17.20
CA ASN A 125 -14.56 -26.01 18.40
C ASN A 125 -14.06 -25.32 19.68
N PHE A 126 -14.73 -25.58 20.80
CA PHE A 126 -14.37 -25.04 22.11
C PHE A 126 -14.22 -26.13 23.16
N GLY A 127 -13.29 -25.91 24.08
CA GLY A 127 -13.09 -26.70 25.29
C GLY A 127 -14.21 -26.52 26.31
N THR A 128 -14.06 -27.13 27.48
CA THR A 128 -15.03 -26.97 28.58
C THR A 128 -14.96 -25.55 29.15
N ALA A 129 -16.12 -24.93 29.37
CA ALA A 129 -16.18 -23.63 30.05
C ALA A 129 -15.73 -23.75 31.52
N ASN A 130 -14.68 -23.02 31.87
CA ASN A 130 -14.09 -22.99 33.20
C ASN A 130 -14.43 -21.68 33.91
N PHE A 131 -14.75 -21.75 35.21
CA PHE A 131 -14.88 -20.55 36.04
C PHE A 131 -13.49 -20.01 36.37
N VAL A 132 -13.14 -18.83 35.87
CA VAL A 132 -11.77 -18.31 35.92
C VAL A 132 -11.58 -17.21 36.99
N ILE A 133 -12.60 -16.40 37.28
CA ILE A 133 -12.51 -15.39 38.33
C ILE A 133 -13.88 -15.00 38.91
N ALA A 134 -13.94 -14.78 40.23
CA ALA A 134 -15.10 -14.28 40.97
C ALA A 134 -15.18 -12.74 40.97
N ASN A 135 -15.13 -12.14 39.78
CA ASN A 135 -15.30 -10.71 39.54
C ASN A 135 -16.05 -10.51 38.20
N PHE A 136 -16.47 -9.29 37.88
CA PHE A 136 -17.23 -8.95 36.66
C PHE A 136 -18.59 -9.68 36.49
N GLY A 137 -19.07 -10.34 37.55
CA GLY A 137 -20.34 -11.06 37.59
C GLY A 137 -21.50 -10.24 38.16
N ALA A 138 -22.72 -10.62 37.79
CA ALA A 138 -23.94 -9.86 38.13
C ALA A 138 -24.30 -9.91 39.63
N ALA A 139 -24.00 -10.99 40.33
CA ALA A 139 -24.26 -11.11 41.76
C ALA A 139 -23.34 -10.17 42.55
N ALA A 140 -23.78 -9.74 43.73
CA ALA A 140 -22.95 -8.95 44.64
C ALA A 140 -21.63 -9.67 45.01
N SER A 141 -21.63 -11.00 45.08
CA SER A 141 -20.43 -11.81 45.29
C SER A 141 -19.47 -11.85 44.10
N GLY A 142 -19.95 -11.50 42.91
CA GLY A 142 -19.15 -11.39 41.67
C GLY A 142 -18.82 -9.95 41.31
N GLY A 143 -19.08 -8.98 42.18
CA GLY A 143 -18.75 -7.56 41.97
C GLY A 143 -19.95 -6.67 41.59
N GLY A 144 -21.13 -7.23 41.29
CA GLY A 144 -22.36 -6.45 41.08
C GLY A 144 -22.49 -5.81 39.69
N TRP A 145 -21.96 -6.47 38.66
CA TRP A 145 -22.00 -6.01 37.27
C TRP A 145 -23.34 -6.38 36.60
N THR A 146 -24.40 -5.69 37.02
CA THR A 146 -25.79 -6.11 36.76
C THR A 146 -26.32 -5.80 35.36
N SER A 147 -25.63 -4.99 34.56
CA SER A 147 -26.08 -4.56 33.23
C SER A 147 -24.90 -4.07 32.38
N MET A 148 -24.87 -4.43 31.10
CA MET A 148 -23.93 -3.92 30.10
C MET A 148 -24.21 -2.47 29.73
N ASP A 149 -25.47 -2.02 29.79
CA ASP A 149 -25.80 -0.60 29.63
C ASP A 149 -25.22 0.24 30.78
N ALA A 150 -25.39 -0.17 32.03
CA ALA A 150 -24.83 0.59 33.16
C ALA A 150 -23.30 0.37 33.34
N PHE A 151 -22.84 -0.86 33.14
CA PHE A 151 -21.49 -1.31 33.45
C PHE A 151 -20.93 -2.23 32.34
N PRO A 152 -20.59 -1.67 31.17
CA PRO A 152 -20.05 -2.47 30.08
C PRO A 152 -18.72 -3.11 30.47
N ARG A 153 -18.52 -4.30 29.92
CA ARG A 153 -17.28 -5.08 30.00
C ARG A 153 -16.80 -5.29 28.57
N ARG A 154 -15.52 -5.08 28.32
CA ARG A 154 -14.88 -5.24 27.02
C ARG A 154 -13.61 -6.06 27.20
N LEU A 155 -13.13 -6.62 26.10
CA LEU A 155 -11.93 -7.44 26.02
C LEU A 155 -11.03 -6.84 24.94
N ALA A 156 -9.78 -6.54 25.29
CA ALA A 156 -8.76 -6.11 24.33
C ALA A 156 -7.37 -6.22 24.98
N ASP A 157 -6.32 -6.37 24.19
CA ASP A 157 -4.95 -6.32 24.71
C ASP A 157 -4.55 -4.86 25.01
N ILE A 158 -4.54 -4.50 26.28
CA ILE A 158 -4.24 -3.11 26.71
C ILE A 158 -2.78 -2.94 27.11
N ASN A 159 -2.01 -4.03 27.16
CA ASN A 159 -0.66 -4.04 27.70
C ASN A 159 0.40 -4.49 26.66
N GLY A 160 -0.04 -5.01 25.51
CA GLY A 160 0.78 -5.40 24.36
C GLY A 160 1.41 -6.78 24.53
N ASP A 161 0.77 -7.69 25.27
CA ASP A 161 1.28 -9.05 25.52
C ASP A 161 0.66 -10.14 24.64
N GLY A 162 -0.17 -9.74 23.67
CA GLY A 162 -0.88 -10.58 22.72
C GLY A 162 -2.12 -11.25 23.29
N ARG A 163 -2.60 -10.86 24.49
CA ARG A 163 -3.79 -11.45 25.12
C ARG A 163 -4.80 -10.38 25.46
N ALA A 164 -6.06 -10.66 25.18
CA ALA A 164 -7.15 -9.79 25.54
C ALA A 164 -7.39 -9.76 27.06
N ASP A 165 -7.27 -8.58 27.64
CA ASP A 165 -7.52 -8.30 29.06
C ASP A 165 -8.99 -7.89 29.28
N ILE A 166 -9.51 -8.09 30.50
CA ILE A 166 -10.84 -7.56 30.84
C ILE A 166 -10.73 -6.09 31.25
N VAL A 167 -11.48 -5.23 30.57
CA VAL A 167 -11.74 -3.86 30.99
C VAL A 167 -13.22 -3.70 31.34
N GLY A 168 -13.50 -3.39 32.60
CA GLY A 168 -14.84 -3.11 33.08
C GLY A 168 -15.03 -1.65 33.45
N PHE A 169 -16.05 -1.02 32.86
CA PHE A 169 -16.45 0.35 33.20
C PHE A 169 -17.44 0.32 34.36
N GLY A 170 -16.93 0.42 35.58
CA GLY A 170 -17.72 0.29 36.80
C GLY A 170 -18.30 1.62 37.29
N ASN A 171 -18.91 1.58 38.47
CA ASN A 171 -19.46 2.79 39.09
C ASN A 171 -18.39 3.85 39.42
N ALA A 172 -17.17 3.43 39.80
CA ALA A 172 -16.10 4.33 40.23
C ALA A 172 -15.07 4.67 39.14
N GLY A 173 -15.22 4.12 37.93
CA GLY A 173 -14.26 4.27 36.83
C GLY A 173 -13.89 2.94 36.18
N VAL A 174 -12.71 2.88 35.58
CA VAL A 174 -12.23 1.75 34.76
C VAL A 174 -11.47 0.75 35.62
N TYR A 175 -11.91 -0.50 35.59
CA TYR A 175 -11.26 -1.64 36.21
C TYR A 175 -10.60 -2.51 35.15
N VAL A 176 -9.35 -2.87 35.37
CA VAL A 176 -8.58 -3.75 34.49
C VAL A 176 -8.25 -5.04 35.20
N SER A 177 -8.28 -6.15 34.48
CA SER A 177 -7.93 -7.47 34.97
C SER A 177 -7.16 -8.22 33.89
N LEU A 178 -5.84 -8.30 34.06
CA LEU A 178 -4.93 -8.83 33.03
C LEU A 178 -5.07 -10.34 32.84
N ALA A 179 -5.04 -10.78 31.59
CA ALA A 179 -5.08 -12.19 31.19
C ALA A 179 -3.75 -12.90 31.48
N ASN A 180 -3.77 -14.23 31.39
CA ASN A 180 -2.58 -15.06 31.43
C ASN A 180 -2.67 -16.15 30.38
N ALA A 181 -1.53 -16.73 30.02
CA ALA A 181 -1.40 -17.74 28.97
C ALA A 181 -2.19 -19.05 29.19
N SER A 182 -2.92 -19.20 30.31
CA SER A 182 -3.85 -20.31 30.55
C SER A 182 -5.32 -19.93 30.36
N GLY A 183 -5.61 -18.74 29.83
CA GLY A 183 -6.96 -18.19 29.67
C GLY A 183 -7.63 -17.75 30.97
N GLY A 184 -6.84 -17.53 32.03
CA GLY A 184 -7.33 -16.99 33.31
C GLY A 184 -7.01 -15.51 33.47
N PHE A 185 -7.51 -14.89 34.54
CA PHE A 185 -7.32 -13.46 34.78
C PHE A 185 -6.78 -13.16 36.19
N ALA A 186 -6.01 -12.08 36.32
CA ALA A 186 -5.56 -11.51 37.57
C ALA A 186 -6.71 -10.85 38.36
N ASN A 187 -6.47 -10.44 39.60
CA ASN A 187 -7.47 -9.67 40.34
C ASN A 187 -7.67 -8.29 39.70
N ALA A 188 -8.94 -7.86 39.55
CA ALA A 188 -9.24 -6.56 38.99
C ALA A 188 -8.73 -5.40 39.84
N THR A 189 -8.17 -4.39 39.18
CA THR A 189 -7.67 -3.15 39.78
C THR A 189 -8.37 -1.95 39.17
N LEU A 190 -8.77 -0.98 40.00
CA LEU A 190 -9.24 0.32 39.52
C LEU A 190 -8.03 1.13 39.00
N VAL A 191 -7.94 1.32 37.69
CA VAL A 191 -6.79 1.98 37.04
C VAL A 191 -7.06 3.44 36.69
N MET A 192 -8.34 3.84 36.58
CA MET A 192 -8.72 5.20 36.20
C MET A 192 -10.05 5.61 36.84
N ASN A 193 -10.14 6.85 37.33
CA ASN A 193 -11.36 7.48 37.84
C ASN A 193 -12.02 8.38 36.78
N ALA A 194 -12.32 7.81 35.62
CA ALA A 194 -13.05 8.42 34.49
C ALA A 194 -13.84 7.30 33.78
N PHE A 195 -14.71 7.66 32.82
CA PHE A 195 -15.60 6.73 32.10
C PHE A 195 -16.53 5.85 32.98
N GLY A 196 -16.65 6.17 34.27
CA GLY A 196 -17.47 5.43 35.23
C GLY A 196 -18.86 6.02 35.40
N ALA A 197 -19.81 5.19 35.84
CA ALA A 197 -21.23 5.57 35.93
C ALA A 197 -21.52 6.69 36.96
N ALA A 198 -20.73 6.82 38.03
CA ALA A 198 -20.95 7.87 39.01
C ALA A 198 -20.59 9.25 38.44
N PRO A 199 -21.29 10.33 38.83
CA PRO A 199 -20.92 11.69 38.44
C PRO A 199 -19.48 12.07 38.81
N SER A 200 -18.95 11.50 39.91
CA SER A 200 -17.57 11.72 40.36
C SER A 200 -16.50 11.07 39.47
N SER A 201 -16.89 10.17 38.58
CA SER A 201 -16.03 9.44 37.64
C SER A 201 -16.43 9.70 36.18
N GLY A 202 -17.14 10.80 35.90
CA GLY A 202 -17.51 11.24 34.55
C GLY A 202 -18.99 11.05 34.18
N GLY A 203 -19.78 10.26 34.92
CA GLY A 203 -21.23 10.15 34.71
C GLY A 203 -21.67 9.29 33.53
N TRP A 204 -20.88 8.28 33.13
CA TRP A 204 -21.12 7.40 31.98
C TRP A 204 -22.08 6.25 32.34
N GLY A 205 -23.29 6.59 32.78
CA GLY A 205 -24.24 5.65 33.40
C GLY A 205 -25.14 4.85 32.44
N SER A 206 -25.03 5.07 31.14
CA SER A 206 -25.76 4.31 30.11
C SER A 206 -24.89 4.21 28.86
N ASP A 207 -24.49 3.00 28.49
CA ASP A 207 -23.71 2.67 27.31
C ASP A 207 -24.52 2.89 26.02
N ASN A 208 -25.85 2.87 26.11
CA ASN A 208 -26.69 3.25 24.99
C ASN A 208 -26.51 4.73 24.61
N ILE A 209 -26.30 5.63 25.57
CA ILE A 209 -26.07 7.06 25.28
C ILE A 209 -24.57 7.34 25.16
N PHE A 210 -23.81 6.86 26.15
CA PHE A 210 -22.40 7.09 26.38
C PHE A 210 -21.59 5.84 26.09
N HIS A 211 -21.60 5.41 24.83
CA HIS A 211 -20.96 4.17 24.42
C HIS A 211 -19.45 4.22 24.67
N ARG A 212 -18.84 3.08 25.01
CA ARG A 212 -17.40 2.92 25.20
C ARG A 212 -16.91 1.66 24.51
N GLU A 213 -15.80 1.80 23.80
CA GLU A 213 -15.09 0.72 23.10
C GLU A 213 -13.60 0.73 23.43
N LEU A 214 -12.93 -0.33 22.99
CA LEU A 214 -11.48 -0.50 23.09
C LEU A 214 -10.94 -0.86 21.71
N ALA A 215 -9.96 -0.12 21.23
CA ALA A 215 -9.18 -0.47 20.05
C ALA A 215 -7.88 0.34 20.04
N ASP A 216 -6.87 -0.12 19.31
CA ASP A 216 -5.65 0.66 19.11
C ASP A 216 -5.91 1.75 18.08
N VAL A 217 -6.05 3.00 18.52
CA VAL A 217 -6.36 4.13 17.63
C VAL A 217 -5.13 4.99 17.34
N ASN A 218 -3.95 4.50 17.73
CA ASN A 218 -2.69 5.24 17.61
C ASN A 218 -1.54 4.41 17.03
N GLY A 219 -1.75 3.11 16.77
CA GLY A 219 -0.84 2.20 16.11
C GLY A 219 0.29 1.71 17.01
N ASP A 220 0.11 1.71 18.34
CA ASP A 220 1.15 1.31 19.29
C ASP A 220 1.06 -0.17 19.74
N GLY A 221 0.13 -0.92 19.16
CA GLY A 221 -0.18 -2.32 19.44
C GLY A 221 -0.96 -2.53 20.74
N ARG A 222 -1.52 -1.47 21.34
CA ARG A 222 -2.33 -1.57 22.57
C ARG A 222 -3.67 -0.91 22.38
N ALA A 223 -4.70 -1.54 22.94
CA ALA A 223 -6.02 -0.96 22.92
C ALA A 223 -6.13 0.27 23.84
N ASP A 224 -6.68 1.32 23.27
CA ASP A 224 -7.04 2.58 23.92
C ASP A 224 -8.51 2.57 24.34
N ILE A 225 -8.91 3.44 25.25
CA ILE A 225 -10.34 3.67 25.53
C ILE A 225 -10.86 4.75 24.61
N VAL A 226 -11.92 4.45 23.88
CA VAL A 226 -12.71 5.45 23.15
C VAL A 226 -14.10 5.54 23.74
N GLY A 227 -14.50 6.73 24.18
CA GLY A 227 -15.81 7.01 24.75
C GLY A 227 -16.57 8.07 23.98
N PHE A 228 -17.82 7.77 23.63
CA PHE A 228 -18.70 8.69 22.91
C PHE A 228 -19.52 9.55 23.89
N GLY A 229 -19.06 10.78 24.12
CA GLY A 229 -19.64 11.72 25.08
C GLY A 229 -20.71 12.66 24.49
N ALA A 230 -21.09 13.67 25.28
CA ALA A 230 -22.03 14.72 24.83
C ALA A 230 -21.45 15.56 23.68
N SER A 231 -20.18 15.92 23.82
CA SER A 231 -19.47 16.85 22.94
C SER A 231 -18.71 16.15 21.82
N GLY A 232 -18.72 14.82 21.77
CA GLY A 232 -18.01 14.02 20.77
C GLY A 232 -17.18 12.89 21.39
N VAL A 233 -16.10 12.51 20.72
CA VAL A 233 -15.26 11.33 21.01
C VAL A 233 -14.15 11.68 21.99
N TRP A 234 -14.05 10.92 23.07
CA TRP A 234 -13.01 11.05 24.08
C TRP A 234 -12.08 9.84 24.03
N VAL A 235 -10.78 10.08 23.95
CA VAL A 235 -9.77 9.01 23.89
C VAL A 235 -8.88 9.05 25.12
N ALA A 236 -8.57 7.88 25.68
CA ALA A 236 -7.54 7.72 26.69
C ALA A 236 -6.59 6.59 26.27
N LEU A 237 -5.37 6.97 25.90
CA LEU A 237 -4.38 6.05 25.34
C LEU A 237 -3.91 5.01 26.36
N GLY A 238 -3.77 3.76 25.92
CA GLY A 238 -3.21 2.64 26.65
C GLY A 238 -1.74 2.86 26.99
N THR A 239 -1.25 2.09 27.96
CA THR A 239 0.16 2.13 28.38
C THR A 239 0.65 0.72 28.61
N THR A 240 1.96 0.53 28.51
CA THR A 240 2.64 -0.77 28.73
C THR A 240 2.43 -1.40 30.11
N THR A 241 1.73 -0.72 31.02
CA THR A 241 1.42 -1.22 32.38
C THR A 241 -0.02 -1.69 32.54
N GLY A 242 -0.83 -1.69 31.47
CA GLY A 242 -2.26 -1.96 31.54
C GLY A 242 -3.05 -0.84 32.23
N THR A 243 -2.59 0.40 32.08
CA THR A 243 -3.27 1.62 32.56
C THR A 243 -3.46 2.60 31.40
N PHE A 244 -4.19 3.70 31.61
CA PHE A 244 -4.54 4.65 30.55
C PHE A 244 -4.15 6.09 30.91
N THR A 245 -3.86 6.90 29.88
CA THR A 245 -3.61 8.35 30.00
C THR A 245 -4.88 9.12 30.36
N ALA A 246 -4.77 10.42 30.67
CA ALA A 246 -5.96 11.22 30.95
C ALA A 246 -6.83 11.39 29.70
N PRO A 247 -8.17 11.26 29.78
CA PRO A 247 -9.03 11.37 28.61
C PRO A 247 -8.97 12.75 27.96
N THR A 248 -8.84 12.77 26.63
CA THR A 248 -8.85 13.97 25.77
C THR A 248 -10.04 13.93 24.83
N LEU A 249 -10.68 15.07 24.55
CA LEU A 249 -11.69 15.18 23.50
C LEU A 249 -10.94 15.30 22.16
N THR A 250 -11.06 14.29 21.30
CA THR A 250 -10.26 14.20 20.06
C THR A 250 -11.06 14.47 18.81
N LEU A 251 -12.39 14.28 18.84
CA LEU A 251 -13.27 14.59 17.71
C LEU A 251 -14.60 15.16 18.18
N GLY A 252 -15.04 16.27 17.58
CA GLY A 252 -16.33 16.93 17.83
C GLY A 252 -17.52 16.32 17.08
N ALA A 253 -17.54 15.00 16.89
CA ALA A 253 -18.57 14.25 16.16
C ALA A 253 -18.90 12.93 16.90
N PHE A 254 -19.87 12.15 16.39
CA PHE A 254 -20.36 10.89 17.01
C PHE A 254 -20.90 11.00 18.45
N GLY A 255 -21.04 12.23 18.95
CA GLY A 255 -21.56 12.53 20.27
C GLY A 255 -23.08 12.64 20.26
N TYR A 256 -23.72 12.40 21.41
CA TYR A 256 -25.18 12.49 21.49
C TYR A 256 -25.70 13.93 21.41
N GLY A 257 -24.87 14.92 21.71
CA GLY A 257 -25.23 16.33 21.63
C GLY A 257 -25.49 16.75 20.18
N PRO A 258 -26.43 17.68 19.92
CA PRO A 258 -26.76 18.11 18.57
C PRO A 258 -25.57 18.75 17.85
N GLU A 259 -24.68 19.41 18.59
CA GLU A 259 -23.45 20.01 18.06
C GLU A 259 -22.38 18.96 17.67
N ALA A 260 -22.52 17.72 18.14
CA ALA A 260 -21.61 16.60 17.87
C ALA A 260 -22.25 15.51 16.99
N GLY A 261 -23.31 15.86 16.24
CA GLY A 261 -23.98 14.98 15.28
C GLY A 261 -25.23 14.26 15.79
N GLY A 262 -25.57 14.35 17.08
CA GLY A 262 -26.87 13.87 17.59
C GLY A 262 -27.00 12.35 17.71
N TRP A 263 -25.90 11.63 17.94
CA TRP A 263 -25.82 10.17 18.07
C TRP A 263 -26.39 9.69 19.41
N ALA A 264 -27.72 9.80 19.54
CA ALA A 264 -28.42 9.74 20.82
C ALA A 264 -28.59 8.34 21.43
N SER A 265 -28.30 7.28 20.67
CA SER A 265 -28.63 5.91 21.05
C SER A 265 -27.80 4.91 20.26
N GLN A 266 -27.03 4.07 20.93
CA GLN A 266 -26.32 2.93 20.34
C GLN A 266 -27.29 1.91 19.74
N GLU A 267 -28.49 1.79 20.32
CA GLU A 267 -29.56 0.94 19.80
C GLU A 267 -29.99 1.36 18.37
N THR A 268 -29.91 2.63 18.02
CA THR A 268 -30.33 3.11 16.68
C THR A 268 -29.12 3.45 15.83
N PHE A 269 -28.22 4.26 16.37
CA PHE A 269 -27.01 4.76 15.74
C PHE A 269 -25.78 4.11 16.39
N ALA A 270 -25.54 2.85 16.04
CA ALA A 270 -24.39 2.11 16.55
C ALA A 270 -23.08 2.79 16.12
N ARG A 271 -22.12 2.83 17.03
CA ARG A 271 -20.76 3.35 16.84
C ARG A 271 -19.76 2.29 17.25
N MET A 272 -18.72 2.09 16.46
CA MET A 272 -17.76 1.02 16.58
C MET A 272 -16.37 1.49 16.19
N LEU A 273 -15.38 0.68 16.52
CA LEU A 273 -14.01 0.82 16.07
C LEU A 273 -13.58 -0.41 15.27
N GLY A 274 -12.84 -0.19 14.19
CA GLY A 274 -12.26 -1.24 13.35
C GLY A 274 -11.34 -0.64 12.31
N ASP A 275 -10.32 -1.37 11.88
CA ASP A 275 -9.37 -0.92 10.86
C ASP A 275 -10.01 -1.13 9.48
N VAL A 276 -10.54 -0.08 8.86
CA VAL A 276 -11.27 -0.20 7.58
C VAL A 276 -10.47 0.32 6.40
N ASN A 277 -9.21 0.71 6.63
CA ASN A 277 -8.31 1.23 5.62
C ASN A 277 -6.98 0.45 5.50
N GLY A 278 -6.72 -0.49 6.40
CA GLY A 278 -5.56 -1.37 6.43
C GLY A 278 -4.30 -0.70 7.01
N ASP A 279 -4.44 0.40 7.76
CA ASP A 279 -3.29 1.14 8.31
C ASP A 279 -2.81 0.63 9.68
N GLY A 280 -3.49 -0.39 10.23
CA GLY A 280 -3.21 -1.00 11.53
C GLY A 280 -3.75 -0.20 12.73
N MET A 281 -4.42 0.93 12.50
CA MET A 281 -5.14 1.70 13.51
C MET A 281 -6.65 1.49 13.33
N ALA A 282 -7.36 1.42 14.45
CA ALA A 282 -8.80 1.31 14.41
C ALA A 282 -9.44 2.67 14.11
N ASP A 283 -10.20 2.72 13.02
CA ASP A 283 -11.01 3.85 12.62
C ASP A 283 -12.32 3.93 13.40
N LEU A 284 -13.02 5.06 13.31
CA LEU A 284 -14.32 5.23 13.91
C LEU A 284 -15.41 5.07 12.86
N ILE A 285 -16.26 4.06 13.06
CA ILE A 285 -17.40 3.76 12.19
C ILE A 285 -18.70 4.02 12.95
N GLY A 286 -19.59 4.84 12.40
CA GLY A 286 -20.94 5.03 12.91
C GLY A 286 -22.02 4.76 11.88
N PHE A 287 -23.00 3.96 12.26
CA PHE A 287 -24.16 3.63 11.45
C PHE A 287 -25.27 4.67 11.69
N GLY A 288 -25.26 5.73 10.89
CA GLY A 288 -26.13 6.91 11.04
C GLY A 288 -27.52 6.74 10.41
N GLU A 289 -28.23 7.86 10.25
CA GLU A 289 -29.53 7.88 9.56
C GLU A 289 -29.39 7.49 8.09
N ASN A 290 -28.35 8.01 7.42
CA ASN A 290 -28.18 7.92 5.96
C ASN A 290 -27.24 6.81 5.51
N GLY A 291 -26.59 6.09 6.44
CA GLY A 291 -25.63 5.04 6.10
C GLY A 291 -24.46 4.95 7.07
N VAL A 292 -23.39 4.29 6.63
CA VAL A 292 -22.13 4.12 7.37
C VAL A 292 -21.29 5.40 7.24
N ASN A 293 -20.91 5.98 8.39
CA ASN A 293 -20.05 7.14 8.50
C ASN A 293 -18.69 6.68 9.02
N VAL A 294 -17.61 7.05 8.36
CA VAL A 294 -16.24 6.67 8.75
C VAL A 294 -15.44 7.92 9.04
N ALA A 295 -14.74 7.94 10.18
CA ALA A 295 -13.69 8.89 10.49
C ALA A 295 -12.39 8.12 10.74
N LEU A 296 -11.43 8.28 9.83
CA LEU A 296 -10.17 7.54 9.88
C LEU A 296 -9.32 7.99 11.08
N ALA A 297 -8.62 7.05 11.70
CA ALA A 297 -7.58 7.36 12.66
C ALA A 297 -6.42 8.10 11.95
N ILE A 298 -5.85 9.12 12.61
CA ILE A 298 -4.76 9.93 12.04
C ILE A 298 -3.52 9.93 12.95
N GLY A 299 -3.42 8.93 13.84
CA GLY A 299 -2.35 8.77 14.81
C GLY A 299 -2.53 9.61 16.10
N GLY A 300 -1.81 9.19 17.15
CA GLY A 300 -1.85 9.86 18.46
C GLY A 300 -3.22 9.85 19.16
N GLY A 301 -4.14 8.99 18.72
CA GLY A 301 -5.53 8.90 19.18
C GLY A 301 -6.48 9.96 18.64
N ALA A 302 -6.08 10.69 17.60
CA ALA A 302 -6.94 11.63 16.89
C ALA A 302 -7.63 10.95 15.69
N PHE A 303 -8.75 11.53 15.27
CA PHE A 303 -9.53 11.08 14.11
C PHE A 303 -9.74 12.24 13.13
N GLY A 304 -9.82 11.91 11.84
CA GLY A 304 -10.26 12.82 10.79
C GLY A 304 -11.74 13.20 10.91
N PHE A 305 -12.23 14.00 9.96
CA PHE A 305 -13.65 14.31 9.88
C PHE A 305 -14.45 13.12 9.32
N PRO A 306 -15.65 12.84 9.86
CA PRO A 306 -16.47 11.76 9.35
C PRO A 306 -17.05 12.07 7.96
N SER A 307 -17.04 11.08 7.08
CA SER A 307 -17.75 11.07 5.79
C SER A 307 -18.69 9.87 5.71
N ILE A 308 -19.77 9.96 4.92
CA ILE A 308 -20.61 8.79 4.62
C ILE A 308 -19.94 8.00 3.51
N THR A 309 -19.56 6.76 3.77
CA THR A 309 -18.82 5.92 2.81
C THR A 309 -19.68 4.79 2.23
N LEU A 310 -20.82 4.49 2.86
CA LEU A 310 -21.78 3.52 2.34
C LEU A 310 -23.21 3.94 2.68
N ASN A 311 -24.07 4.04 1.65
CA ASN A 311 -25.49 4.41 1.79
C ASN A 311 -26.40 3.22 2.13
N GLU A 312 -25.88 2.27 2.92
CA GLU A 312 -26.55 1.08 3.43
C GLU A 312 -26.31 0.96 4.95
N PHE A 313 -26.93 -0.01 5.62
CA PHE A 313 -26.81 -0.23 7.08
C PHE A 313 -27.23 0.94 7.98
N GLY A 314 -27.88 1.97 7.41
CA GLY A 314 -28.36 3.15 8.12
C GLY A 314 -29.79 2.99 8.66
N ALA A 315 -30.14 3.77 9.67
CA ALA A 315 -31.45 3.70 10.33
C ALA A 315 -32.61 4.21 9.46
N GLY A 316 -32.33 5.12 8.53
CA GLY A 316 -33.31 5.69 7.61
C GLY A 316 -33.76 4.67 6.57
N SER A 317 -35.02 4.79 6.12
CA SER A 317 -35.58 3.86 5.12
C SER A 317 -34.85 3.90 3.77
N GLY A 318 -34.16 5.01 3.45
CA GLY A 318 -33.32 5.15 2.26
C GLY A 318 -31.98 4.43 2.35
N ALA A 319 -31.54 4.06 3.56
CA ALA A 319 -30.26 3.41 3.85
C ALA A 319 -30.43 1.98 4.40
N GLY A 320 -31.59 1.35 4.13
CA GLY A 320 -31.90 -0.02 4.51
C GLY A 320 -32.75 -0.19 5.78
N GLY A 321 -32.91 0.85 6.62
CA GLY A 321 -33.86 0.82 7.75
C GLY A 321 -33.36 0.10 9.02
N TRP A 322 -32.05 0.06 9.23
CA TRP A 322 -31.36 -0.64 10.32
C TRP A 322 -31.45 0.11 11.67
N SER A 323 -32.68 0.24 12.19
CA SER A 323 -33.02 1.15 13.29
C SER A 323 -32.95 0.55 14.71
N SER A 324 -32.64 -0.75 14.84
CA SER A 324 -32.52 -1.44 16.12
C SER A 324 -31.30 -2.39 16.12
N TYR A 325 -30.37 -2.15 17.04
CA TYR A 325 -29.21 -2.98 17.26
C TYR A 325 -29.56 -4.32 17.92
N ASP A 326 -30.65 -4.39 18.69
CA ASP A 326 -31.14 -5.66 19.23
C ASP A 326 -31.65 -6.59 18.13
N THR A 327 -32.45 -6.10 17.18
CA THR A 327 -33.03 -6.95 16.13
C THR A 327 -32.13 -7.08 14.91
N THR A 328 -31.51 -5.97 14.50
CA THR A 328 -30.67 -5.85 13.30
C THR A 328 -29.27 -5.31 13.65
N PRO A 329 -28.43 -6.11 14.36
CA PRO A 329 -27.09 -5.69 14.73
C PRO A 329 -26.20 -5.53 13.50
N ARG A 330 -25.29 -4.56 13.58
CA ARG A 330 -24.17 -4.37 12.66
C ARG A 330 -22.89 -4.57 13.44
N MET A 331 -21.85 -5.09 12.82
CA MET A 331 -20.56 -5.35 13.44
C MET A 331 -19.45 -5.08 12.41
N LEU A 332 -18.23 -5.00 12.91
CA LEU A 332 -17.02 -4.92 12.12
C LEU A 332 -16.20 -6.18 12.38
N ALA A 333 -15.71 -6.81 11.32
CA ALA A 333 -14.69 -7.85 11.39
C ALA A 333 -14.16 -8.17 9.99
N ASP A 334 -12.87 -8.44 9.87
CA ASP A 334 -12.27 -9.02 8.67
C ASP A 334 -12.81 -10.44 8.42
N VAL A 335 -13.77 -10.60 7.49
CA VAL A 335 -14.34 -11.92 7.18
C VAL A 335 -13.75 -12.54 5.91
N ASN A 336 -12.99 -11.79 5.13
CA ASN A 336 -12.39 -12.24 3.88
C ASN A 336 -10.88 -12.54 4.01
N GLY A 337 -10.23 -12.07 5.06
CA GLY A 337 -8.83 -12.28 5.41
C GLY A 337 -7.89 -11.26 4.76
N ASP A 338 -8.39 -10.09 4.34
CA ASP A 338 -7.59 -9.05 3.70
C ASP A 338 -6.92 -8.08 4.68
N GLY A 339 -7.13 -8.28 5.99
CA GLY A 339 -6.58 -7.46 7.06
C GLY A 339 -7.40 -6.21 7.37
N MET A 340 -8.50 -5.96 6.65
CA MET A 340 -9.42 -4.84 6.89
C MET A 340 -10.76 -5.35 7.45
N ASP A 341 -11.34 -4.58 8.37
CA ASP A 341 -12.62 -4.90 8.96
C ASP A 341 -13.79 -4.62 8.01
N ASP A 342 -14.58 -5.64 7.70
CA ASP A 342 -15.77 -5.53 6.87
C ASP A 342 -17.01 -5.11 7.68
N VAL A 343 -17.98 -4.45 7.02
CA VAL A 343 -19.29 -4.21 7.63
C VAL A 343 -20.15 -5.46 7.52
N VAL A 344 -20.49 -6.05 8.66
CA VAL A 344 -21.34 -7.25 8.76
C VAL A 344 -22.64 -6.92 9.47
N GLY A 345 -23.76 -6.95 8.74
CA GLY A 345 -25.10 -6.72 9.29
C GLY A 345 -25.96 -7.97 9.31
N PHE A 346 -26.66 -8.21 10.42
CA PHE A 346 -27.62 -9.31 10.56
C PHE A 346 -29.04 -8.76 10.46
N ASP A 347 -29.81 -9.14 9.44
CA ASP A 347 -31.18 -8.66 9.25
C ASP A 347 -32.24 -9.77 9.47
N GLU A 348 -33.46 -9.56 8.98
CA GLU A 348 -34.52 -10.58 9.05
C GLU A 348 -34.25 -11.80 8.17
N THR A 349 -33.54 -11.63 7.06
CA THR A 349 -33.33 -12.61 5.99
C THR A 349 -31.99 -13.35 6.09
N GLY A 350 -30.99 -12.78 6.78
CA GLY A 350 -29.68 -13.40 6.99
C GLY A 350 -28.59 -12.42 7.39
N VAL A 351 -27.38 -12.68 6.91
CA VAL A 351 -26.17 -11.88 7.17
C VAL A 351 -25.68 -11.26 5.87
N TYR A 352 -25.64 -9.93 5.87
CA TYR A 352 -25.15 -9.09 4.79
C TYR A 352 -23.74 -8.61 5.11
N VAL A 353 -22.85 -8.65 4.13
CA VAL A 353 -21.48 -8.15 4.26
C VAL A 353 -21.20 -7.14 3.17
N ALA A 354 -20.65 -5.99 3.54
CA ALA A 354 -20.02 -5.05 2.63
C ALA A 354 -18.52 -5.03 2.93
N PHE A 355 -17.75 -5.51 1.97
CA PHE A 355 -16.30 -5.64 2.12
C PHE A 355 -15.59 -4.29 2.10
N ALA A 356 -14.61 -4.09 2.97
CA ALA A 356 -13.74 -2.92 2.93
C ALA A 356 -12.93 -2.90 1.62
N THR A 357 -12.64 -1.71 1.10
CA THR A 357 -11.88 -1.54 -0.16
C THR A 357 -10.65 -0.66 0.01
N GLY A 358 -10.26 -0.34 1.24
CA GLY A 358 -9.23 0.63 1.56
C GLY A 358 -9.73 2.08 1.62
N GLY A 359 -8.99 2.92 2.34
CA GLY A 359 -9.30 4.35 2.52
C GLY A 359 -10.63 4.65 3.24
N GLY A 360 -11.20 3.67 3.96
CA GLY A 360 -12.49 3.78 4.67
C GLY A 360 -13.74 3.53 3.83
N ASN A 361 -13.59 3.05 2.59
CA ASN A 361 -14.69 2.76 1.68
C ASN A 361 -15.11 1.28 1.72
N PHE A 362 -16.34 1.01 1.28
CA PHE A 362 -16.91 -0.34 1.23
C PHE A 362 -17.58 -0.65 -0.10
N THR A 363 -17.60 -1.92 -0.45
CA THR A 363 -18.43 -2.46 -1.54
C THR A 363 -19.93 -2.38 -1.21
N ALA A 364 -20.79 -2.62 -2.21
CA ALA A 364 -22.22 -2.83 -1.96
C ALA A 364 -22.47 -4.14 -1.19
N SER A 365 -23.45 -4.15 -0.28
CA SER A 365 -23.64 -5.31 0.59
C SER A 365 -24.18 -6.55 -0.14
N GLN A 366 -23.74 -7.72 0.32
CA GLN A 366 -24.12 -9.01 -0.24
C GLN A 366 -24.65 -9.94 0.85
N LEU A 367 -25.76 -10.64 0.59
CA LEU A 367 -26.27 -11.68 1.49
C LEU A 367 -25.38 -12.94 1.38
N LEU A 368 -24.57 -13.21 2.42
CA LEU A 368 -23.61 -14.32 2.41
C LEU A 368 -24.15 -15.60 3.05
N ILE A 369 -25.07 -15.50 4.00
CA ILE A 369 -25.74 -16.65 4.59
C ILE A 369 -27.14 -16.25 5.10
N SER A 370 -28.14 -17.09 4.87
CA SER A 370 -29.50 -16.84 5.37
C SER A 370 -29.70 -17.26 6.83
N GLU A 371 -28.83 -18.13 7.34
CA GLU A 371 -28.78 -18.48 8.75
C GLU A 371 -28.40 -17.26 9.59
N TYR A 372 -28.79 -17.23 10.87
CA TYR A 372 -28.68 -16.05 11.75
C TYR A 372 -29.64 -14.88 11.48
N GLY A 373 -30.51 -14.98 10.47
CA GLY A 373 -31.63 -14.05 10.29
C GLY A 373 -32.78 -14.28 11.29
N ALA A 374 -33.52 -13.22 11.64
CA ALA A 374 -34.62 -13.31 12.59
C ALA A 374 -35.75 -14.26 12.12
N THR A 375 -36.10 -14.21 10.83
CA THR A 375 -37.16 -15.05 10.24
C THR A 375 -36.61 -16.40 9.75
N ALA A 376 -35.37 -16.43 9.28
CA ALA A 376 -34.73 -17.62 8.73
C ALA A 376 -34.20 -18.61 9.79
N GLY A 377 -33.66 -18.11 10.91
CA GLY A 377 -33.07 -18.93 11.97
C GLY A 377 -33.61 -18.70 13.38
N GLY A 378 -34.53 -17.75 13.57
CA GLY A 378 -35.12 -17.43 14.88
C GLY A 378 -34.29 -16.48 15.75
N TRP A 379 -33.28 -15.82 15.17
CA TRP A 379 -32.35 -14.92 15.85
C TRP A 379 -32.90 -13.50 15.92
N ASN A 380 -33.94 -13.31 16.73
CA ASN A 380 -34.77 -12.10 16.72
C ASN A 380 -34.42 -11.06 17.80
N SER A 381 -33.39 -11.29 18.61
CA SER A 381 -32.97 -10.38 19.68
C SER A 381 -31.53 -10.69 20.09
N LEU A 382 -30.63 -9.73 19.95
CA LEU A 382 -29.23 -9.81 20.41
C LEU A 382 -29.16 -9.99 21.93
N ASN A 383 -30.11 -9.43 22.67
CA ASN A 383 -30.19 -9.57 24.11
C ASN A 383 -30.54 -11.01 24.53
N THR A 384 -31.29 -11.77 23.73
CA THR A 384 -31.60 -13.17 24.06
C THR A 384 -30.64 -14.14 23.37
N PHE A 385 -30.41 -13.92 22.08
CA PHE A 385 -29.62 -14.73 21.16
C PHE A 385 -28.55 -13.86 20.46
N PRO A 386 -27.50 -13.44 21.17
CA PRO A 386 -26.41 -12.67 20.58
C PRO A 386 -25.71 -13.49 19.51
N ARG A 387 -25.24 -12.74 18.52
CA ARG A 387 -24.42 -13.14 17.40
C ARG A 387 -23.21 -12.23 17.44
N THR A 388 -22.03 -12.75 17.15
CA THR A 388 -20.77 -12.01 17.18
C THR A 388 -19.79 -12.65 16.21
N LEU A 389 -18.66 -11.99 16.01
CA LEU A 389 -17.64 -12.34 15.02
C LEU A 389 -16.30 -12.52 15.73
N GLY A 390 -15.49 -13.44 15.23
CA GLY A 390 -14.11 -13.64 15.68
C GLY A 390 -13.52 -14.89 15.06
N ASP A 391 -12.21 -14.90 14.80
CA ASP A 391 -11.53 -16.07 14.26
C ASP A 391 -11.43 -17.16 15.32
N VAL A 392 -12.30 -18.16 15.28
CA VAL A 392 -12.33 -19.26 16.28
C VAL A 392 -11.57 -20.49 15.81
N ASN A 393 -10.86 -20.37 14.68
CA ASN A 393 -10.25 -21.50 14.00
C ASN A 393 -8.77 -21.28 13.64
N GLY A 394 -8.29 -20.04 13.70
CA GLY A 394 -6.90 -19.61 13.49
C GLY A 394 -6.55 -19.41 12.01
N ASP A 395 -7.53 -19.14 11.15
CA ASP A 395 -7.31 -18.93 9.71
C ASP A 395 -7.21 -17.47 9.29
N GLY A 396 -7.19 -16.55 10.27
CA GLY A 396 -7.11 -15.11 10.05
C GLY A 396 -8.42 -14.47 9.62
N ARG A 397 -9.52 -15.22 9.53
CA ARG A 397 -10.84 -14.71 9.14
C ARG A 397 -11.84 -14.82 10.27
N ALA A 398 -12.65 -13.80 10.45
CA ALA A 398 -13.67 -13.80 11.47
C ALA A 398 -14.83 -14.75 11.12
N ASP A 399 -15.17 -15.61 12.07
CA ASP A 399 -16.27 -16.56 11.96
C ASP A 399 -17.54 -16.04 12.68
N ILE A 400 -18.72 -16.45 12.22
CA ILE A 400 -19.96 -16.13 12.94
C ILE A 400 -20.15 -17.10 14.10
N VAL A 401 -20.30 -16.54 15.30
CA VAL A 401 -20.65 -17.30 16.51
C VAL A 401 -21.99 -16.82 17.06
N GLY A 402 -22.96 -17.73 17.12
CA GLY A 402 -24.28 -17.45 17.69
C GLY A 402 -24.58 -18.25 18.96
N PHE A 403 -25.15 -17.59 19.95
CA PHE A 403 -25.54 -18.19 21.22
C PHE A 403 -27.05 -18.46 21.28
N GLY A 404 -27.45 -19.69 20.98
CA GLY A 404 -28.84 -20.10 20.87
C GLY A 404 -29.45 -20.67 22.16
N ILE A 405 -30.57 -21.39 22.02
CA ILE A 405 -31.27 -22.01 23.16
C ILE A 405 -30.45 -23.15 23.79
N ALA A 406 -29.90 -24.02 22.94
CA ALA A 406 -29.21 -25.25 23.37
C ALA A 406 -27.72 -25.05 23.65
N GLY A 407 -27.13 -23.94 23.22
CA GLY A 407 -25.70 -23.65 23.38
C GLY A 407 -25.15 -22.79 22.24
N THR A 408 -23.85 -22.91 21.97
CA THR A 408 -23.14 -22.11 20.95
C THR A 408 -23.10 -22.82 19.60
N TYR A 409 -23.31 -22.04 18.54
CA TYR A 409 -23.25 -22.42 17.14
C TYR A 409 -22.17 -21.60 16.44
N VAL A 410 -21.46 -22.21 15.49
CA VAL A 410 -20.40 -21.56 14.70
C VAL A 410 -20.63 -21.81 13.22
N SER A 411 -20.51 -20.75 12.43
CA SER A 411 -20.41 -20.79 10.98
C SER A 411 -19.05 -20.24 10.59
N LEU A 412 -18.16 -21.14 10.13
CA LEU A 412 -16.83 -20.74 9.71
C LEU A 412 -16.93 -19.92 8.43
N SER A 413 -16.20 -18.80 8.37
CA SER A 413 -15.91 -18.13 7.12
C SER A 413 -15.17 -19.11 6.20
N SER A 414 -15.41 -19.00 4.91
CA SER A 414 -14.78 -19.87 3.94
C SER A 414 -14.72 -19.21 2.59
N VAL A 415 -13.59 -19.38 1.94
CA VAL A 415 -13.47 -19.12 0.52
C VAL A 415 -14.11 -20.28 -0.22
N VAL A 416 -15.26 -20.04 -0.84
CA VAL A 416 -15.78 -20.99 -1.83
C VAL A 416 -15.06 -20.69 -3.13
N THR A 417 -14.06 -21.51 -3.44
CA THR A 417 -13.71 -21.73 -4.83
C THR A 417 -14.94 -22.37 -5.49
N PRO A 418 -15.55 -21.75 -6.51
CA PRO A 418 -16.64 -22.39 -7.22
C PRO A 418 -16.18 -23.79 -7.66
N PRO A 419 -17.02 -24.84 -7.59
CA PRO A 419 -16.70 -26.05 -8.31
C PRO A 419 -16.43 -25.64 -9.75
N PRO A 420 -15.34 -26.13 -10.38
CA PRO A 420 -14.99 -25.67 -11.71
C PRO A 420 -16.23 -25.82 -12.59
N PRO A 421 -16.67 -24.76 -13.29
CA PRO A 421 -17.63 -24.98 -14.36
C PRO A 421 -17.08 -26.10 -15.24
N PRO A 422 -17.91 -27.02 -15.78
CA PRO A 422 -17.41 -27.99 -16.75
C PRO A 422 -16.59 -27.19 -17.77
N PRO A 423 -15.32 -27.55 -18.03
CA PRO A 423 -14.36 -26.65 -18.64
C PRO A 423 -14.99 -26.04 -19.88
N ALA A 424 -15.21 -24.72 -19.83
CA ALA A 424 -15.35 -23.98 -21.06
C ALA A 424 -14.00 -24.22 -21.76
N SER A 425 -14.03 -24.92 -22.88
CA SER A 425 -12.82 -25.21 -23.63
C SER A 425 -12.12 -23.89 -23.91
N VAL A 426 -10.92 -23.69 -23.34
CA VAL A 426 -10.04 -22.56 -23.62
C VAL A 426 -10.03 -22.35 -25.13
N TYR A 427 -10.40 -21.14 -25.57
CA TYR A 427 -10.38 -20.83 -26.99
C TYR A 427 -8.97 -21.10 -27.52
N THR A 428 -8.85 -22.16 -28.31
CA THR A 428 -7.55 -22.63 -28.79
C THR A 428 -7.30 -22.07 -30.18
N ILE A 429 -6.23 -21.32 -30.29
CA ILE A 429 -5.70 -20.77 -31.53
C ILE A 429 -4.61 -21.73 -32.01
N GLN A 430 -4.65 -22.11 -33.27
CA GLN A 430 -3.53 -22.85 -33.88
C GLN A 430 -2.59 -21.82 -34.50
N GLU A 431 -1.31 -21.94 -34.18
CA GLU A 431 -0.25 -21.25 -34.91
C GLU A 431 -0.33 -21.64 -36.40
N THR A 432 -0.08 -20.70 -37.29
CA THR A 432 -0.07 -20.95 -38.74
C THR A 432 1.35 -20.84 -39.28
N THR A 433 2.07 -21.98 -39.29
CA THR A 433 3.49 -22.24 -39.63
C THR A 433 4.05 -21.63 -40.95
N GLY A 434 3.65 -20.43 -41.35
CA GLY A 434 3.94 -19.86 -42.66
C GLY A 434 3.43 -18.44 -42.92
N GLN A 435 2.69 -17.81 -41.99
CA GLN A 435 2.27 -16.41 -42.16
C GLN A 435 2.84 -15.44 -41.13
N ASN A 436 3.29 -15.90 -39.95
CA ASN A 436 3.66 -15.11 -38.77
C ASN A 436 5.18 -15.01 -38.49
N GLY A 437 6.05 -15.42 -39.42
CA GLY A 437 7.52 -15.34 -39.24
C GLY A 437 8.13 -13.93 -39.26
N SER A 438 7.32 -12.87 -39.16
CA SER A 438 7.75 -11.48 -39.19
C SER A 438 6.70 -10.55 -38.60
N ILE A 439 7.15 -9.49 -37.92
CA ILE A 439 6.31 -8.42 -37.38
C ILE A 439 5.41 -7.72 -38.43
N TYR A 440 5.73 -7.82 -39.73
CA TYR A 440 4.90 -7.24 -40.80
C TYR A 440 3.69 -8.10 -41.17
N LEU A 441 3.66 -9.37 -40.73
CA LEU A 441 2.58 -10.31 -40.98
C LEU A 441 2.23 -11.10 -39.69
N PRO A 442 1.99 -10.44 -38.55
CA PRO A 442 1.72 -11.18 -37.32
C PRO A 442 0.39 -11.93 -37.41
N GLN A 443 0.27 -13.03 -36.67
CA GLN A 443 -1.03 -13.64 -36.45
C GLN A 443 -1.86 -12.74 -35.52
N VAL A 444 -2.92 -12.17 -36.06
CA VAL A 444 -3.80 -11.25 -35.32
C VAL A 444 -4.70 -12.04 -34.36
N LEU A 445 -4.65 -11.71 -33.08
CA LEU A 445 -5.48 -12.27 -32.04
C LEU A 445 -6.77 -11.44 -31.88
N ASP A 446 -7.91 -12.07 -32.14
CA ASP A 446 -9.22 -11.46 -31.88
C ASP A 446 -9.62 -11.68 -30.41
N ARG A 447 -9.31 -10.70 -29.57
CA ARG A 447 -9.62 -10.76 -28.13
C ARG A 447 -11.11 -10.89 -27.81
N THR A 448 -12.02 -10.60 -28.75
CA THR A 448 -13.46 -10.80 -28.52
C THR A 448 -13.86 -12.27 -28.49
N LEU A 449 -12.96 -13.16 -28.94
CA LEU A 449 -13.12 -14.61 -28.89
C LEU A 449 -12.49 -15.23 -27.64
N PHE A 450 -11.75 -14.45 -26.85
CA PHE A 450 -11.14 -14.93 -25.62
C PHE A 450 -12.24 -15.31 -24.65
N THR A 451 -12.02 -16.41 -23.96
CA THR A 451 -12.98 -16.98 -23.01
C THR A 451 -12.38 -16.93 -21.64
N VAL A 452 -13.21 -16.78 -20.62
CA VAL A 452 -12.77 -17.03 -19.24
C VAL A 452 -12.25 -18.46 -19.16
N SER A 453 -10.97 -18.59 -18.84
CA SER A 453 -10.21 -19.85 -18.81
C SER A 453 -9.66 -20.07 -17.41
N ASN A 454 -9.66 -21.32 -16.95
CA ASN A 454 -8.89 -21.69 -15.77
C ASN A 454 -7.44 -21.87 -16.20
N ASP A 455 -6.68 -20.79 -16.15
CA ASP A 455 -5.24 -20.79 -16.27
C ASP A 455 -4.68 -20.50 -14.87
N PRO A 456 -3.91 -21.44 -14.28
CA PRO A 456 -3.42 -21.34 -12.91
C PRO A 456 -2.31 -20.28 -12.72
N ASN A 457 -1.78 -19.71 -13.80
CA ASN A 457 -0.79 -18.63 -13.77
C ASN A 457 -1.43 -17.23 -13.87
N LEU A 458 -2.76 -17.16 -14.02
CA LEU A 458 -3.46 -15.88 -13.92
C LEU A 458 -3.70 -15.55 -12.48
N GLU A 459 -3.40 -14.29 -12.13
CA GLU A 459 -3.93 -13.69 -10.93
C GLU A 459 -5.44 -13.95 -10.94
N THR A 460 -6.25 -13.42 -11.89
CA THR A 460 -7.71 -13.65 -11.88
C THR A 460 -8.22 -14.77 -12.81
N SER A 461 -8.95 -15.75 -12.27
CA SER A 461 -9.63 -16.82 -13.05
C SER A 461 -10.82 -16.31 -13.88
N SER A 462 -11.05 -14.99 -13.88
CA SER A 462 -12.08 -14.28 -14.65
C SER A 462 -11.52 -13.60 -15.90
N ASP A 463 -10.20 -13.54 -16.04
CA ASP A 463 -9.58 -12.82 -17.14
C ASP A 463 -9.84 -13.54 -18.47
N PRO A 464 -10.17 -12.79 -19.55
CA PRO A 464 -10.32 -13.36 -20.87
C PRO A 464 -8.97 -13.90 -21.37
N SER A 465 -8.96 -15.19 -21.72
CA SER A 465 -7.75 -15.87 -22.21
C SER A 465 -7.98 -16.65 -23.50
N ALA A 466 -6.88 -16.91 -24.20
CA ALA A 466 -6.80 -17.89 -25.28
C ALA A 466 -5.49 -18.67 -25.19
N ARG A 467 -5.49 -19.90 -25.70
CA ARG A 467 -4.28 -20.72 -25.79
C ARG A 467 -3.84 -20.85 -27.24
N ILE A 468 -2.62 -20.42 -27.53
CA ILE A 468 -1.97 -20.62 -28.82
C ILE A 468 -1.19 -21.94 -28.74
N VAL A 469 -1.42 -22.86 -29.67
CA VAL A 469 -0.62 -24.08 -29.81
C VAL A 469 0.26 -23.92 -31.04
N GLY A 470 1.57 -23.94 -30.83
CA GLY A 470 2.56 -23.75 -31.89
C GLY A 470 3.78 -24.64 -31.75
N SER A 471 4.75 -24.45 -32.65
CA SER A 471 6.00 -25.20 -32.65
C SER A 471 7.15 -24.36 -33.15
N LEU A 472 8.31 -24.48 -32.50
CA LEU A 472 9.54 -23.80 -32.86
C LEU A 472 10.54 -24.77 -33.52
N THR A 473 11.30 -24.23 -34.47
CA THR A 473 12.53 -24.82 -35.01
C THR A 473 13.70 -23.84 -34.88
N PRO A 474 14.97 -24.23 -35.07
CA PRO A 474 16.08 -23.31 -34.88
C PRO A 474 16.02 -22.12 -35.85
N GLY A 475 16.05 -20.91 -35.31
CA GLY A 475 15.90 -19.64 -36.03
C GLY A 475 14.46 -19.24 -36.36
N ASP A 476 13.47 -19.96 -35.81
CA ASP A 476 12.05 -19.68 -35.96
C ASP A 476 11.59 -18.62 -34.96
N GLN A 477 10.68 -17.75 -35.40
CA GLN A 477 10.09 -16.68 -34.58
C GLN A 477 8.62 -16.54 -34.95
N ASP A 478 7.72 -16.76 -33.99
CA ASP A 478 6.30 -16.64 -34.22
C ASP A 478 5.79 -15.29 -33.68
N TYR A 479 5.35 -14.40 -34.58
CA TYR A 479 4.83 -13.08 -34.21
C TYR A 479 3.30 -13.06 -34.10
N PHE A 480 2.81 -12.42 -33.05
CA PHE A 480 1.39 -12.21 -32.78
C PHE A 480 1.11 -10.72 -32.57
N SER A 481 -0.16 -10.33 -32.74
CA SER A 481 -0.60 -8.97 -32.41
C SER A 481 -1.97 -8.98 -31.73
N ILE A 482 -2.15 -8.12 -30.74
CA ILE A 482 -3.39 -7.98 -29.95
C ILE A 482 -3.69 -6.51 -29.69
N THR A 483 -4.97 -6.13 -29.62
CA THR A 483 -5.37 -4.75 -29.27
C THR A 483 -5.69 -4.64 -27.78
N LEU A 484 -5.01 -3.74 -27.09
CA LEU A 484 -5.16 -3.48 -25.66
C LEU A 484 -5.65 -2.04 -25.41
N GLN A 485 -6.27 -1.82 -24.26
CA GLN A 485 -6.56 -0.50 -23.70
C GLN A 485 -5.42 -0.07 -22.78
N ALA A 486 -5.23 1.24 -22.64
CA ALA A 486 -4.26 1.78 -21.68
C ALA A 486 -4.56 1.25 -20.27
N GLY A 487 -3.52 0.77 -19.58
CA GLY A 487 -3.57 0.21 -18.24
C GLY A 487 -3.95 -1.26 -18.14
N GLU A 488 -4.37 -1.93 -19.23
CA GLU A 488 -4.61 -3.39 -19.20
C GLU A 488 -3.30 -4.17 -19.06
N LEU A 489 -3.32 -5.23 -18.25
CA LEU A 489 -2.21 -6.16 -18.11
C LEU A 489 -2.29 -7.25 -19.19
N LEU A 490 -1.23 -7.42 -19.98
CA LEU A 490 -1.05 -8.56 -20.87
C LEU A 490 -0.19 -9.61 -20.16
N ILE A 491 -0.72 -10.83 -20.02
CA ILE A 491 0.01 -11.96 -19.45
C ILE A 491 0.26 -12.97 -20.58
N LEU A 492 1.53 -13.31 -20.79
CA LEU A 492 2.02 -14.24 -21.79
C LEU A 492 2.76 -15.37 -21.07
N ASP A 493 2.11 -16.53 -21.00
CA ASP A 493 2.57 -17.64 -20.20
C ASP A 493 2.80 -18.87 -21.08
N VAL A 494 4.03 -19.38 -21.10
CA VAL A 494 4.42 -20.53 -21.91
C VAL A 494 4.31 -21.80 -21.08
N ASP A 495 3.58 -22.76 -21.62
CA ASP A 495 3.16 -23.95 -20.92
C ASP A 495 3.46 -25.22 -21.72
N ASN A 496 3.62 -26.35 -21.02
CA ASN A 496 3.67 -27.68 -21.63
C ASN A 496 4.63 -27.81 -22.82
N THR A 497 5.82 -27.20 -22.74
CA THR A 497 6.80 -27.28 -23.82
C THR A 497 7.27 -28.72 -24.05
N THR A 498 7.72 -29.02 -25.27
CA THR A 498 8.23 -30.35 -25.63
C THR A 498 9.59 -30.24 -26.30
N GLY A 499 10.41 -31.30 -26.21
CA GLY A 499 11.74 -31.30 -26.84
C GLY A 499 12.81 -30.53 -26.08
N GLY A 500 12.50 -30.01 -24.89
CA GLY A 500 13.43 -29.24 -24.06
C GLY A 500 13.79 -27.90 -24.70
N ILE A 501 12.80 -27.26 -25.34
CA ILE A 501 12.96 -25.88 -25.81
C ILE A 501 13.07 -24.96 -24.61
N ASP A 502 13.93 -23.98 -24.76
CA ASP A 502 14.15 -22.88 -23.84
C ASP A 502 13.52 -21.68 -24.53
N THR A 503 12.36 -21.22 -24.07
CA THR A 503 11.58 -20.22 -24.80
C THR A 503 12.03 -18.82 -24.44
N VAL A 504 11.70 -17.86 -25.31
CA VAL A 504 11.84 -16.44 -25.03
C VAL A 504 10.58 -15.77 -25.54
N VAL A 505 9.91 -15.00 -24.68
CA VAL A 505 8.82 -14.13 -25.07
C VAL A 505 9.32 -12.70 -25.10
N THR A 506 8.97 -11.96 -26.15
CA THR A 506 9.37 -10.56 -26.32
C THR A 506 8.20 -9.72 -26.79
N ILE A 507 7.88 -8.63 -26.07
CA ILE A 507 7.04 -7.55 -26.59
C ILE A 507 7.86 -6.71 -27.56
N VAL A 508 7.30 -6.41 -28.73
CA VAL A 508 7.96 -5.63 -29.78
C VAL A 508 7.16 -4.39 -30.14
N SER A 509 7.88 -3.30 -30.39
CA SER A 509 7.33 -2.07 -30.94
C SER A 509 6.90 -2.28 -32.40
N PRO A 510 6.01 -1.45 -32.97
CA PRO A 510 5.65 -1.52 -34.39
C PRO A 510 6.83 -1.38 -35.37
N LEU A 511 7.98 -0.89 -34.90
CA LEU A 511 9.22 -0.76 -35.67
C LEU A 511 10.15 -1.98 -35.53
N GLY A 512 9.78 -2.96 -34.71
CA GLY A 512 10.55 -4.18 -34.45
C GLY A 512 11.63 -4.02 -33.37
N GLU A 513 11.49 -3.02 -32.49
CA GLU A 513 12.38 -2.85 -31.34
C GLU A 513 11.81 -3.60 -30.13
N ASP A 514 12.66 -4.30 -29.38
CA ASP A 514 12.25 -5.05 -28.19
C ASP A 514 11.90 -4.09 -27.06
N LEU A 515 10.68 -4.20 -26.54
CA LEU A 515 10.15 -3.37 -25.46
C LEU A 515 10.33 -4.04 -24.10
N ALA A 516 10.04 -5.33 -24.01
CA ALA A 516 10.22 -6.17 -22.84
C ALA A 516 10.54 -7.60 -23.30
N THR A 517 11.40 -8.31 -22.59
CA THR A 517 11.78 -9.70 -22.89
C THR A 517 11.82 -10.48 -21.58
N ASN A 518 11.34 -11.73 -21.62
CA ASN A 518 11.59 -12.69 -20.55
C ASN A 518 11.83 -14.08 -21.15
N ASP A 519 12.84 -14.77 -20.67
CA ASP A 519 13.26 -16.10 -21.14
C ASP A 519 12.92 -17.23 -20.16
N ASP A 520 12.79 -16.95 -18.86
CA ASP A 520 12.39 -17.94 -17.85
C ASP A 520 11.04 -17.61 -17.17
N GLY A 521 10.53 -18.56 -16.40
CA GLY A 521 9.23 -18.50 -15.72
C GLY A 521 9.38 -18.73 -14.22
N THR A 522 10.52 -18.34 -13.64
CA THR A 522 10.77 -18.58 -12.22
C THR A 522 10.27 -17.44 -11.35
N THR A 523 9.52 -17.81 -10.32
CA THR A 523 9.32 -16.99 -9.14
C THR A 523 10.67 -16.79 -8.41
N PRO A 524 10.87 -15.69 -7.66
CA PRO A 524 12.14 -15.39 -6.99
C PRO A 524 12.71 -16.49 -6.05
N ASP A 525 11.88 -17.47 -5.68
CA ASP A 525 12.21 -18.62 -4.82
C ASP A 525 12.45 -19.94 -5.60
N GLY A 526 12.45 -19.91 -6.94
CA GLY A 526 12.80 -21.04 -7.79
C GLY A 526 11.71 -22.11 -7.91
N VAL A 527 10.46 -21.75 -7.62
CA VAL A 527 9.29 -22.63 -7.81
C VAL A 527 8.83 -22.49 -9.26
N LEU A 528 8.60 -23.64 -9.92
CA LEU A 528 7.98 -23.66 -11.26
C LEU A 528 6.58 -23.09 -11.15
N ASP A 529 6.25 -22.14 -12.02
CA ASP A 529 4.88 -21.70 -12.26
C ASP A 529 4.01 -22.87 -12.73
N ALA A 530 2.71 -22.73 -12.51
CA ALA A 530 1.77 -23.83 -12.58
C ALA A 530 1.43 -24.17 -14.04
N GLY A 531 1.99 -25.26 -14.58
CA GLY A 531 1.72 -25.69 -15.97
C GLY A 531 2.99 -25.81 -16.79
N SER A 532 4.03 -25.10 -16.37
CA SER A 532 5.39 -25.27 -16.84
C SER A 532 5.93 -26.64 -16.49
N VAL A 533 6.69 -27.18 -17.44
CA VAL A 533 7.38 -28.46 -17.33
C VAL A 533 8.87 -28.27 -17.03
N THR A 534 9.38 -27.04 -17.15
CA THR A 534 10.77 -26.65 -16.88
C THR A 534 10.83 -25.18 -16.52
N TYR A 535 11.90 -24.76 -15.83
CA TYR A 535 12.18 -23.34 -15.52
C TYR A 535 12.57 -22.51 -16.77
N LEU A 536 12.58 -23.16 -17.93
CA LEU A 536 12.92 -22.57 -19.23
C LEU A 536 11.67 -22.19 -20.03
N ASP A 537 10.50 -22.39 -19.42
CA ASP A 537 9.21 -21.97 -19.95
C ASP A 537 9.05 -20.50 -19.52
N SER A 538 8.83 -19.58 -20.48
CA SER A 538 8.86 -18.14 -20.20
C SER A 538 7.50 -17.63 -19.72
N LEU A 539 7.51 -16.77 -18.70
CA LEU A 539 6.33 -16.03 -18.23
C LEU A 539 6.56 -14.52 -18.39
N MET A 540 5.60 -13.78 -18.94
CA MET A 540 5.75 -12.34 -19.10
C MET A 540 4.48 -11.60 -18.78
N GLU A 541 4.62 -10.58 -17.94
CA GLU A 541 3.60 -9.60 -17.65
C GLU A 541 3.98 -8.24 -18.24
N TYR A 542 3.04 -7.60 -18.94
CA TYR A 542 3.28 -6.33 -19.59
C TYR A 542 2.03 -5.44 -19.55
N ARG A 543 2.14 -4.30 -18.86
CA ARG A 543 1.07 -3.30 -18.82
C ARG A 543 1.07 -2.46 -20.09
N ALA A 544 -0.09 -2.31 -20.72
CA ALA A 544 -0.23 -1.51 -21.92
C ALA A 544 -0.21 0.00 -21.60
N PRO A 545 0.85 0.77 -21.93
CA PRO A 545 0.91 2.20 -21.58
C PRO A 545 -0.12 3.06 -22.34
N THR A 546 -0.59 2.59 -23.49
CA THR A 546 -1.52 3.33 -24.35
C THR A 546 -2.51 2.39 -25.02
N SER A 547 -3.73 2.85 -25.30
CA SER A 547 -4.65 2.05 -26.10
C SER A 547 -4.13 1.88 -27.53
N GLY A 548 -3.98 0.65 -28.00
CA GLY A 548 -3.36 0.40 -29.30
C GLY A 548 -3.16 -1.09 -29.62
N THR A 549 -2.54 -1.36 -30.77
CA THR A 549 -2.14 -2.71 -31.15
C THR A 549 -0.72 -2.97 -30.70
N TYR A 550 -0.56 -3.99 -29.86
CA TYR A 550 0.70 -4.49 -29.35
C TYR A 550 1.12 -5.73 -30.14
N TYR A 551 2.42 -5.90 -30.30
CA TYR A 551 3.03 -7.02 -31.00
C TYR A 551 3.90 -7.77 -29.99
N PHE A 552 3.92 -9.08 -30.08
CA PHE A 552 4.85 -9.91 -29.32
C PHE A 552 5.31 -11.09 -30.16
N ARG A 553 6.44 -11.67 -29.80
CA ARG A 553 6.96 -12.88 -30.43
C ARG A 553 7.34 -13.92 -29.38
N ILE A 554 7.29 -15.18 -29.79
CA ILE A 554 7.93 -16.29 -29.08
C ILE A 554 9.01 -16.89 -29.97
N GLU A 555 10.17 -17.19 -29.38
CA GLU A 555 11.28 -17.85 -30.04
C GLU A 555 12.01 -18.78 -29.06
N GLY A 556 13.01 -19.52 -29.55
CA GLY A 556 13.90 -20.28 -28.67
C GLY A 556 15.10 -19.44 -28.25
N TYR A 557 15.62 -19.61 -27.04
CA TYR A 557 16.79 -18.92 -26.53
C TYR A 557 17.97 -19.05 -27.49
N ASN A 558 18.61 -17.92 -27.83
CA ASN A 558 19.64 -17.82 -28.87
C ASN A 558 19.23 -18.35 -30.26
N GLY A 559 17.93 -18.40 -30.56
CA GLY A 559 17.36 -18.99 -31.78
C GLY A 559 17.54 -20.51 -31.86
N ALA A 560 17.70 -21.21 -30.74
CA ALA A 560 17.93 -22.65 -30.69
C ALA A 560 16.68 -23.45 -30.29
N GLY A 561 16.77 -24.78 -30.31
CA GLY A 561 15.68 -25.65 -29.85
C GLY A 561 14.75 -26.16 -30.95
N THR A 562 14.02 -27.25 -30.66
CA THR A 562 12.95 -27.75 -31.53
C THR A 562 11.89 -28.41 -30.66
N GLY A 563 10.66 -27.95 -30.75
CA GLY A 563 9.62 -28.33 -29.80
C GLY A 563 8.27 -27.72 -30.10
N ASN A 564 7.23 -28.20 -29.43
CA ASN A 564 5.92 -27.54 -29.39
C ASN A 564 5.81 -26.73 -28.10
N TYR A 565 5.01 -25.67 -28.15
CA TYR A 565 4.66 -24.83 -26.99
C TYR A 565 3.14 -24.61 -26.93
N ASN A 566 2.62 -24.39 -25.73
CA ASN A 566 1.32 -23.78 -25.52
C ASN A 566 1.54 -22.39 -24.94
N LEU A 567 1.20 -21.32 -25.66
CA LEU A 567 1.27 -19.96 -25.13
C LEU A 567 -0.13 -19.53 -24.69
N ASN A 568 -0.34 -19.44 -23.38
CA ASN A 568 -1.53 -18.83 -22.81
C ASN A 568 -1.39 -17.29 -22.90
N VAL A 569 -2.41 -16.66 -23.46
CA VAL A 569 -2.47 -15.20 -23.65
C VAL A 569 -3.70 -14.69 -22.92
N SER A 570 -3.50 -13.86 -21.91
CA SER A 570 -4.55 -13.36 -21.03
C SER A 570 -4.49 -11.85 -20.89
N ILE A 571 -5.65 -11.24 -20.64
CA ILE A 571 -5.78 -9.78 -20.49
C ILE A 571 -6.42 -9.49 -19.14
N GLY A 572 -5.64 -8.96 -18.21
CA GLY A 572 -6.08 -8.53 -16.88
C GLY A 572 -6.87 -7.21 -16.90
N PRO A 573 -7.43 -6.79 -15.75
CA PRO A 573 -8.16 -5.54 -15.62
C PRO A 573 -7.26 -4.32 -15.89
N ILE A 574 -7.91 -3.17 -16.14
CA ILE A 574 -7.22 -1.88 -16.20
C ILE A 574 -6.78 -1.53 -14.78
N ALA A 575 -5.48 -1.34 -14.57
CA ALA A 575 -4.96 -0.93 -13.27
C ALA A 575 -5.40 0.50 -12.91
N THR A 576 -5.68 0.70 -11.63
CA THR A 576 -5.81 2.02 -11.02
C THR A 576 -4.43 2.71 -10.96
N PRO A 577 -4.36 4.05 -10.88
CA PRO A 577 -3.10 4.76 -10.69
C PRO A 577 -2.30 4.25 -9.48
N GLU A 578 -2.99 3.93 -8.39
CA GLU A 578 -2.40 3.40 -7.16
C GLU A 578 -1.76 2.03 -7.39
N GLN A 579 -2.42 1.12 -8.12
CA GLN A 579 -1.85 -0.17 -8.50
C GLN A 579 -0.59 -0.01 -9.36
N ILE A 580 -0.60 0.94 -10.32
CA ILE A 580 0.59 1.22 -11.15
C ILE A 580 1.75 1.71 -10.28
N HIS A 581 1.49 2.55 -9.26
CA HIS A 581 2.54 2.98 -8.34
C HIS A 581 3.14 1.82 -7.56
N GLU A 582 2.31 0.92 -7.02
CA GLU A 582 2.78 -0.25 -6.29
C GLU A 582 3.60 -1.21 -7.16
N GLU A 583 3.13 -1.50 -8.37
CA GLU A 583 3.88 -2.33 -9.32
C GLU A 583 5.23 -1.73 -9.69
N ASN A 584 5.30 -0.40 -9.84
CA ASN A 584 6.56 0.29 -10.10
C ASN A 584 7.55 0.22 -8.93
N ILE A 585 7.06 0.23 -7.69
CA ILE A 585 7.89 0.06 -6.50
C ILE A 585 8.50 -1.35 -6.48
N GLU A 586 7.66 -2.37 -6.68
CA GLU A 586 8.09 -3.77 -6.68
C GLU A 586 8.99 -4.11 -7.88
N ALA A 587 8.75 -3.50 -9.04
CA ALA A 587 9.59 -3.63 -10.23
C ALA A 587 11.05 -3.18 -9.99
N LEU A 588 11.35 -2.46 -8.90
CA LEU A 588 12.71 -2.08 -8.53
C LEU A 588 13.33 -2.96 -7.45
N ILE A 589 12.66 -3.98 -6.93
CA ILE A 589 13.18 -4.77 -5.79
C ILE A 589 13.71 -6.13 -6.27
N TRP A 590 14.94 -6.47 -5.88
CA TRP A 590 15.59 -7.76 -6.20
C TRP A 590 15.00 -8.97 -5.43
N GLY A 591 14.30 -8.71 -4.32
CA GLY A 591 13.98 -9.72 -3.30
C GLY A 591 15.11 -9.96 -2.29
N TYR A 592 16.22 -9.21 -2.39
CA TYR A 592 17.37 -9.28 -1.49
C TYR A 592 17.42 -8.02 -0.63
N THR A 593 17.53 -8.18 0.69
CA THR A 593 17.59 -7.07 1.65
C THR A 593 18.58 -7.35 2.77
N TRP A 594 19.16 -6.30 3.34
CA TRP A 594 19.93 -6.42 4.58
C TRP A 594 18.99 -6.67 5.76
N ASN A 595 19.29 -7.67 6.58
CA ASN A 595 18.52 -7.98 7.79
C ASN A 595 18.75 -7.00 8.96
N THR A 596 19.37 -5.86 8.70
CA THR A 596 19.62 -4.81 9.69
C THR A 596 19.66 -3.45 9.03
N VAL A 597 19.23 -2.43 9.76
CA VAL A 597 19.29 -1.04 9.31
C VAL A 597 20.61 -0.34 9.67
N ASN A 598 21.50 -0.97 10.44
CA ASN A 598 22.79 -0.39 10.82
C ASN A 598 23.91 -0.93 9.94
N LEU A 599 24.10 -0.31 8.78
CA LEU A 599 25.05 -0.76 7.78
C LEU A 599 26.45 -0.17 8.04
N THR A 600 27.47 -1.00 7.86
CA THR A 600 28.85 -0.54 7.86
C THR A 600 29.37 -0.42 6.44
N TYR A 601 30.09 0.65 6.14
CA TYR A 601 30.74 0.83 4.84
C TYR A 601 32.24 1.06 4.99
N SER A 602 33.01 0.82 3.93
CA SER A 602 34.43 1.15 3.93
C SER A 602 35.02 1.37 2.53
N PHE A 603 36.27 1.85 2.53
CA PHE A 603 37.10 2.01 1.35
C PHE A 603 38.35 1.13 1.47
N PRO A 604 38.33 -0.11 0.95
CA PRO A 604 39.49 -0.98 1.00
C PRO A 604 40.73 -0.36 0.33
N THR A 605 41.89 -0.66 0.90
CA THR A 605 43.20 -0.12 0.51
C THR A 605 44.14 -1.18 -0.05
N SER A 606 43.73 -2.46 -0.02
CA SER A 606 44.53 -3.59 -0.49
C SER A 606 43.65 -4.79 -0.85
N VAL A 607 44.12 -5.61 -1.80
CA VAL A 607 43.46 -6.87 -2.20
C VAL A 607 43.21 -7.85 -1.04
N SER A 608 44.03 -7.80 0.03
CA SER A 608 43.84 -8.67 1.20
C SER A 608 42.54 -8.42 1.96
N GLN A 609 41.88 -7.29 1.70
CA GLN A 609 40.61 -6.93 2.33
C GLN A 609 39.38 -7.46 1.56
N TYR A 610 39.61 -8.13 0.42
CA TYR A 610 38.63 -8.91 -0.37
C TYR A 610 39.02 -10.40 -0.49
N ALA A 611 40.16 -10.80 0.08
CA ALA A 611 40.81 -12.07 -0.26
C ALA A 611 40.04 -13.35 0.15
N SER A 612 38.95 -13.22 0.91
CA SER A 612 38.06 -14.32 1.27
C SER A 612 36.95 -14.59 0.25
N ASP A 613 36.70 -13.66 -0.68
CA ASP A 613 35.40 -13.58 -1.35
C ASP A 613 35.43 -14.18 -2.77
N GLY A 614 36.63 -14.34 -3.34
CA GLY A 614 36.82 -15.05 -4.61
C GLY A 614 36.55 -14.22 -5.87
N ASP A 615 36.40 -12.91 -5.71
CA ASP A 615 36.17 -11.87 -6.72
C ASP A 615 37.27 -11.85 -7.80
N ASP A 616 36.89 -11.76 -9.06
CA ASP A 616 37.82 -11.66 -10.19
C ASP A 616 38.44 -10.22 -10.27
N GLU A 617 37.80 -9.26 -9.63
CA GLU A 617 38.09 -7.82 -9.59
C GLU A 617 39.39 -7.52 -8.86
N ILE A 618 39.75 -8.37 -7.90
CA ILE A 618 40.99 -8.23 -7.13
C ILE A 618 42.24 -8.31 -8.03
N GLY A 619 42.11 -8.90 -9.23
CA GLY A 619 43.19 -9.03 -10.21
C GLY A 619 43.68 -7.69 -10.76
N THR A 620 42.80 -6.68 -10.81
CA THR A 620 43.12 -5.31 -11.28
C THR A 620 42.72 -4.23 -10.27
N PHE A 621 42.59 -4.62 -9.00
CA PHE A 621 42.22 -3.75 -7.89
C PHE A 621 43.01 -2.45 -7.86
N GLN A 622 42.26 -1.35 -7.68
CA GLN A 622 42.79 -0.04 -7.33
C GLN A 622 41.95 0.57 -6.20
N VAL A 623 42.61 1.36 -5.36
CA VAL A 623 41.93 2.10 -4.29
C VAL A 623 40.97 3.13 -4.88
N LEU A 624 39.85 3.35 -4.20
CA LEU A 624 38.91 4.43 -4.50
C LEU A 624 39.60 5.79 -4.27
N LEU A 625 39.43 6.74 -5.19
CA LEU A 625 40.04 8.06 -5.11
C LEU A 625 39.41 8.90 -3.98
N PRO A 626 40.13 9.85 -3.36
CA PRO A 626 39.57 10.68 -2.30
C PRO A 626 38.25 11.39 -2.69
N VAL A 627 38.16 11.93 -3.91
CA VAL A 627 36.94 12.60 -4.41
C VAL A 627 35.76 11.61 -4.56
N GLN A 628 36.03 10.36 -4.89
CA GLN A 628 35.02 9.30 -4.97
C GLN A 628 34.56 8.89 -3.56
N GLN A 629 35.49 8.77 -2.60
CA GLN A 629 35.13 8.50 -1.21
C GLN A 629 34.23 9.60 -0.63
N ASP A 630 34.54 10.87 -0.91
CA ASP A 630 33.71 12.00 -0.46
C ASP A 630 32.32 12.00 -1.09
N ALA A 631 32.21 11.62 -2.38
CA ALA A 631 30.93 11.41 -3.04
C ALA A 631 30.13 10.27 -2.40
N THR A 632 30.74 9.10 -2.18
CA THR A 632 30.10 7.97 -1.49
C THR A 632 29.58 8.36 -0.11
N ARG A 633 30.38 9.07 0.70
CA ARG A 633 29.93 9.55 2.03
C ARG A 633 28.70 10.44 1.93
N THR A 634 28.67 11.34 0.94
CA THR A 634 27.54 12.26 0.72
C THR A 634 26.29 11.51 0.30
N ILE A 635 26.43 10.53 -0.61
CA ILE A 635 25.33 9.68 -1.09
C ILE A 635 24.74 8.86 0.06
N LEU A 636 25.58 8.22 0.87
CA LEU A 636 25.13 7.44 2.03
C LEU A 636 24.44 8.30 3.09
N GLN A 637 24.92 9.54 3.32
CA GLN A 637 24.24 10.50 4.21
C GLN A 637 22.86 10.89 3.68
N TYR A 638 22.75 11.09 2.37
CA TYR A 638 21.47 11.37 1.71
C TYR A 638 20.52 10.16 1.84
N ILE A 639 20.97 8.93 1.59
CA ILE A 639 20.11 7.73 1.73
C ILE A 639 19.61 7.56 3.17
N ALA A 640 20.47 7.82 4.16
CA ALA A 640 20.08 7.80 5.57
C ALA A 640 19.06 8.89 5.94
N SER A 641 18.89 9.93 5.13
CA SER A 641 17.88 10.96 5.34
C SER A 641 16.52 10.63 4.68
N LEU A 642 16.44 9.51 3.96
CA LEU A 642 15.22 9.04 3.29
C LEU A 642 14.64 7.80 3.97
N THR A 643 15.50 7.04 4.64
CA THR A 643 15.22 5.70 5.16
C THR A 643 15.70 5.56 6.61
N ASN A 644 15.25 4.54 7.32
CA ASN A 644 15.77 4.25 8.67
C ASN A 644 17.20 3.66 8.68
N LEU A 645 17.89 3.61 7.53
CA LEU A 645 19.27 3.15 7.44
C LEU A 645 20.22 4.11 8.15
N THR A 646 21.20 3.55 8.84
CA THR A 646 22.38 4.28 9.32
C THR A 646 23.65 3.71 8.72
N PHE A 647 24.60 4.58 8.39
CA PHE A 647 25.86 4.21 7.76
C PHE A 647 27.06 4.58 8.62
N THR A 648 27.86 3.58 9.01
CA THR A 648 29.07 3.78 9.80
C THR A 648 30.32 3.38 9.03
N GLU A 649 31.28 4.31 8.86
CA GLU A 649 32.55 4.03 8.17
C GLU A 649 33.45 3.14 9.05
N ASN A 650 33.75 1.92 8.59
CA ASN A 650 34.67 1.00 9.24
C ASN A 650 36.10 1.14 8.71
N SER A 651 36.77 2.23 9.11
CA SER A 651 38.18 2.47 8.76
C SER A 651 39.17 1.55 9.48
N SER A 652 38.77 0.95 10.61
CA SER A 652 39.63 0.10 11.44
C SER A 652 39.82 -1.31 10.89
N SER A 653 38.80 -1.83 10.19
CA SER A 653 38.80 -3.12 9.52
C SER A 653 38.00 -3.04 8.21
N PRO A 654 38.53 -2.38 7.16
CA PRO A 654 37.78 -2.15 5.92
C PRO A 654 37.25 -3.44 5.27
N GLY A 655 38.01 -4.54 5.34
CA GLY A 655 37.58 -5.81 4.75
C GLY A 655 36.40 -6.50 5.46
N SER A 656 35.89 -5.94 6.57
CA SER A 656 34.74 -6.50 7.30
C SER A 656 33.52 -5.59 7.27
N ALA A 657 33.49 -4.58 6.41
CA ALA A 657 32.30 -3.75 6.19
C ALA A 657 31.30 -4.49 5.30
N MET A 658 30.01 -4.16 5.44
CA MET A 658 28.94 -4.73 4.62
C MET A 658 28.92 -4.12 3.22
N LEU A 659 29.23 -2.82 3.12
CA LEU A 659 29.36 -2.12 1.84
C LEU A 659 30.83 -1.77 1.60
N ARG A 660 31.43 -2.24 0.51
CA ARG A 660 32.84 -1.94 0.20
C ARG A 660 32.98 -1.37 -1.20
N TYR A 661 33.62 -0.21 -1.30
CA TYR A 661 33.74 0.53 -2.56
C TYR A 661 35.18 0.55 -3.04
N ALA A 662 35.41 0.08 -4.26
CA ALA A 662 36.74 0.01 -4.87
C ALA A 662 36.72 0.22 -6.39
N ARG A 663 37.91 0.29 -6.98
CA ARG A 663 38.07 0.35 -8.44
C ARG A 663 38.72 -0.92 -8.97
N SER A 664 38.39 -1.28 -10.19
CA SER A 664 38.93 -2.44 -10.91
C SER A 664 38.82 -2.20 -12.40
N ASP A 665 39.71 -2.77 -13.22
CA ASP A 665 39.58 -2.77 -14.68
C ASP A 665 38.86 -4.03 -15.21
N THR A 666 38.37 -4.90 -14.31
CA THR A 666 37.52 -6.05 -14.66
C THR A 666 36.16 -5.61 -15.24
N PRO A 667 35.37 -4.73 -14.59
CA PRO A 667 34.17 -4.17 -15.23
C PRO A 667 34.52 -3.20 -16.37
N GLU A 668 33.76 -3.20 -17.47
CA GLU A 668 33.90 -2.19 -18.53
C GLU A 668 33.43 -0.79 -18.04
N THR A 669 32.38 -0.78 -17.21
CA THR A 669 31.71 0.39 -16.63
C THR A 669 31.84 0.38 -15.10
N ALA A 670 30.77 0.00 -14.40
CA ALA A 670 30.69 -0.20 -12.97
C ALA A 670 29.60 -1.26 -12.73
N TYR A 671 29.63 -1.90 -11.57
CA TYR A 671 28.52 -2.71 -11.09
C TYR A 671 28.63 -2.83 -9.56
N ALA A 672 27.57 -3.30 -8.90
CA ALA A 672 27.59 -3.73 -7.51
C ALA A 672 26.90 -5.08 -7.31
N TYR A 673 27.30 -5.76 -6.23
CA TYR A 673 26.62 -6.96 -5.77
C TYR A 673 25.46 -6.60 -4.85
N SER A 674 24.33 -7.30 -5.01
CA SER A 674 23.16 -7.20 -4.14
C SER A 674 23.47 -7.57 -2.69
N PRO A 675 22.56 -7.28 -1.73
CA PRO A 675 22.74 -7.65 -0.33
C PRO A 675 22.98 -9.16 -0.16
N GLY A 676 24.00 -9.53 0.62
CA GLY A 676 24.37 -10.94 0.78
C GLY A 676 25.62 -11.18 1.63
N SER A 677 26.04 -12.44 1.69
CA SER A 677 27.28 -12.83 2.36
C SER A 677 28.49 -12.80 1.42
N GLY A 678 29.70 -12.59 1.93
CA GLY A 678 30.92 -12.59 1.11
C GLY A 678 31.06 -11.25 0.38
N ASN A 679 30.83 -11.25 -0.93
CA ASN A 679 30.95 -10.07 -1.80
C ASN A 679 29.67 -9.21 -1.86
N GLY A 680 28.58 -9.65 -1.23
CA GLY A 680 27.34 -8.88 -1.18
C GLY A 680 27.56 -7.46 -0.64
N GLY A 681 27.03 -6.46 -1.33
CA GLY A 681 27.23 -5.05 -1.01
C GLY A 681 28.50 -4.40 -1.57
N ASP A 682 29.35 -5.13 -2.29
CA ASP A 682 30.54 -4.54 -2.90
C ASP A 682 30.21 -3.80 -4.20
N SER A 683 30.79 -2.61 -4.39
CA SER A 683 30.65 -1.81 -5.60
C SER A 683 32.00 -1.56 -6.26
N TRP A 684 32.08 -1.82 -7.56
CA TRP A 684 33.29 -1.76 -8.36
C TRP A 684 33.15 -0.77 -9.52
N TYR A 685 34.09 0.16 -9.63
CA TYR A 685 34.11 1.17 -10.70
C TYR A 685 35.33 1.02 -11.60
N ASN A 686 35.15 1.15 -12.92
CA ASN A 686 36.28 1.04 -13.86
C ASN A 686 37.38 2.06 -13.53
N ALA A 687 38.62 1.58 -13.44
CA ALA A 687 39.73 2.38 -12.95
C ALA A 687 40.46 3.19 -14.05
N SER A 688 40.34 2.78 -15.32
CA SER A 688 41.21 3.26 -16.40
C SER A 688 40.49 4.01 -17.53
N ASN A 689 39.15 3.94 -17.62
CA ASN A 689 38.38 4.63 -18.66
C ASN A 689 38.16 6.13 -18.37
N GLY A 690 38.51 6.59 -17.16
CA GLY A 690 38.43 7.98 -16.71
C GLY A 690 37.02 8.53 -16.48
N LYS A 691 35.96 7.72 -16.69
CA LYS A 691 34.56 8.17 -16.55
C LYS A 691 34.19 8.48 -15.11
N TYR A 692 34.75 7.72 -14.15
CA TYR A 692 34.36 7.77 -12.74
C TYR A 692 35.33 8.57 -11.86
N ASP A 693 36.41 9.11 -12.42
CA ASP A 693 37.50 9.74 -11.64
C ASP A 693 37.08 11.01 -10.89
N ASN A 694 35.98 11.65 -11.30
CA ASN A 694 35.51 12.92 -10.74
C ASN A 694 33.97 12.97 -10.64
N PRO A 695 33.37 12.27 -9.67
CA PRO A 695 31.94 12.37 -9.38
C PRO A 695 31.60 13.77 -8.87
N VAL A 696 30.70 14.45 -9.56
CA VAL A 696 30.21 15.79 -9.23
C VAL A 696 28.71 15.81 -9.44
N VAL A 697 27.96 16.35 -8.48
CA VAL A 697 26.50 16.43 -8.49
C VAL A 697 25.97 16.83 -9.88
N GLY A 698 25.16 15.94 -10.46
CA GLY A 698 24.52 16.11 -11.78
C GLY A 698 25.28 15.53 -12.97
N ASN A 699 26.49 14.99 -12.79
CA ASN A 699 27.21 14.28 -13.85
C ASN A 699 27.02 12.76 -13.82
N TYR A 700 27.42 12.10 -14.91
CA TYR A 700 27.31 10.65 -15.07
C TYR A 700 27.99 9.85 -13.94
N ALA A 701 29.19 10.28 -13.50
CA ALA A 701 29.90 9.60 -12.43
C ALA A 701 29.13 9.68 -11.10
N TRP A 702 28.57 10.84 -10.75
CA TRP A 702 27.72 11.00 -9.57
C TRP A 702 26.51 10.07 -9.61
N ALA A 703 25.77 10.08 -10.72
CA ALA A 703 24.61 9.21 -10.90
C ALA A 703 24.99 7.72 -10.83
N THR A 704 26.13 7.32 -11.39
CA THR A 704 26.60 5.93 -11.30
C THR A 704 26.89 5.53 -9.85
N PHE A 705 27.49 6.39 -9.04
CA PHE A 705 27.71 6.07 -7.62
C PHE A 705 26.39 5.89 -6.84
N ILE A 706 25.36 6.68 -7.16
CA ILE A 706 24.00 6.49 -6.59
C ILE A 706 23.44 5.14 -7.06
N HIS A 707 23.46 4.88 -8.37
CA HIS A 707 22.96 3.67 -9.00
C HIS A 707 23.57 2.39 -8.40
N GLU A 708 24.90 2.30 -8.35
CA GLU A 708 25.59 1.13 -7.76
C GLU A 708 25.30 0.96 -6.27
N THR A 709 25.07 2.07 -5.55
CA THR A 709 24.66 1.99 -4.14
C THR A 709 23.22 1.47 -4.03
N GLY A 710 22.35 1.76 -5.00
CA GLY A 710 21.00 1.19 -5.08
C GLY A 710 21.04 -0.34 -5.19
N HIS A 711 21.86 -0.89 -6.09
CA HIS A 711 22.09 -2.34 -6.17
C HIS A 711 22.60 -2.93 -4.86
N ALA A 712 23.61 -2.31 -4.24
CA ALA A 712 24.16 -2.76 -2.96
C ALA A 712 23.15 -2.70 -1.79
N LEU A 713 22.03 -2.00 -1.97
CA LEU A 713 20.92 -1.89 -1.04
C LEU A 713 19.70 -2.73 -1.48
N GLY A 714 19.74 -3.45 -2.60
CA GLY A 714 18.69 -4.39 -3.01
C GLY A 714 17.79 -3.93 -4.15
N LEU A 715 18.15 -2.87 -4.88
CA LEU A 715 17.39 -2.44 -6.06
C LEU A 715 17.83 -3.13 -7.36
N LYS A 716 16.91 -3.42 -8.28
CA LYS A 716 17.18 -3.87 -9.68
C LYS A 716 17.05 -2.73 -10.66
N HIS A 717 17.51 -2.97 -11.88
CA HIS A 717 17.20 -2.09 -12.96
C HIS A 717 15.69 -2.03 -13.23
N GLY A 718 15.18 -0.81 -13.42
CA GLY A 718 13.75 -0.59 -13.70
C GLY A 718 13.27 -1.05 -15.08
N HIS A 719 14.19 -1.42 -15.99
CA HIS A 719 13.84 -1.90 -17.34
C HIS A 719 13.91 -3.43 -17.47
N GLU A 720 14.30 -4.12 -16.39
CA GLU A 720 14.37 -5.59 -16.33
C GLU A 720 13.06 -6.14 -15.76
N SER A 721 12.56 -7.25 -16.33
CA SER A 721 11.29 -7.86 -15.89
C SER A 721 11.34 -8.33 -14.43
N PRO A 722 10.29 -8.12 -13.62
CA PRO A 722 9.14 -7.23 -13.87
C PRO A 722 9.58 -5.77 -13.99
N ALA A 723 9.28 -5.09 -15.10
CA ALA A 723 9.80 -3.76 -15.39
C ALA A 723 8.84 -2.65 -14.91
N LEU A 724 9.38 -1.44 -14.74
CA LEU A 724 8.59 -0.23 -14.55
C LEU A 724 7.60 -0.07 -15.71
N ASP A 725 6.43 0.48 -15.40
CA ASP A 725 5.44 0.89 -16.38
C ASP A 725 6.13 1.74 -17.48
N PRO A 726 5.88 1.49 -18.78
CA PRO A 726 6.61 2.17 -19.83
C PRO A 726 6.44 3.70 -19.85
N THR A 727 5.41 4.25 -19.20
CA THR A 727 5.24 5.70 -19.02
C THR A 727 6.09 6.28 -17.88
N HIS A 728 6.68 5.42 -17.06
CA HIS A 728 7.54 5.75 -15.93
C HIS A 728 8.94 5.10 -16.01
N ASP A 729 9.24 4.29 -17.02
CA ASP A 729 10.58 3.74 -17.26
C ASP A 729 11.53 4.81 -17.87
N SER A 730 12.06 5.69 -17.01
CA SER A 730 13.14 6.63 -17.34
C SER A 730 13.88 7.17 -16.12
N LEU A 731 15.03 7.83 -16.35
CA LEU A 731 15.77 8.58 -15.33
C LEU A 731 14.96 9.68 -14.62
N GLU A 732 13.77 10.04 -15.12
CA GLU A 732 12.87 10.98 -14.42
C GLU A 732 12.21 10.37 -13.18
N TYR A 733 12.12 9.04 -13.11
CA TYR A 733 11.35 8.34 -12.08
C TYR A 733 12.16 7.29 -11.32
N SER A 734 13.18 6.72 -11.95
CA SER A 734 14.16 5.83 -11.31
C SER A 734 15.56 6.05 -11.90
N ILE A 735 16.57 6.21 -11.05
CA ILE A 735 17.98 6.21 -11.48
C ILE A 735 18.45 4.80 -11.84
N MET A 736 17.69 3.77 -11.48
CA MET A 736 18.03 2.37 -11.74
C MET A 736 17.75 1.94 -13.18
N THR A 737 17.07 2.74 -14.00
CA THR A 737 16.90 2.41 -15.42
C THR A 737 18.02 2.98 -16.31
N TYR A 738 18.27 2.31 -17.44
CA TYR A 738 19.19 2.77 -18.49
C TYR A 738 18.52 3.70 -19.50
N ARG A 739 17.21 3.91 -19.40
CA ARG A 739 16.48 4.83 -20.28
C ARG A 739 16.65 6.27 -19.83
N SER A 740 17.23 7.08 -20.73
CA SER A 740 17.45 8.52 -20.44
C SER A 740 16.14 9.31 -20.33
N PHE A 741 15.13 8.92 -21.10
CA PHE A 741 13.79 9.51 -21.18
C PHE A 741 12.79 8.40 -21.56
N ILE A 742 11.49 8.63 -21.33
CA ILE A 742 10.42 7.68 -21.67
C ILE A 742 10.52 7.23 -23.14
N GLY A 743 10.59 5.92 -23.38
CA GLY A 743 10.74 5.35 -24.72
C GLY A 743 12.14 5.48 -25.34
N GLY A 744 13.14 5.96 -24.59
CA GLY A 744 14.55 5.94 -25.00
C GLY A 744 15.12 4.52 -25.02
N THR A 745 16.25 4.29 -25.69
CA THR A 745 16.87 2.96 -25.81
C THR A 745 17.63 2.56 -24.54
N VAL A 746 17.57 1.28 -24.15
CA VAL A 746 18.47 0.69 -23.13
C VAL A 746 19.86 0.40 -23.70
N GLY A 747 19.94 0.09 -25.01
CA GLY A 747 21.19 -0.12 -25.73
C GLY A 747 21.84 1.20 -26.17
N GLY A 748 23.16 1.32 -25.96
CA GLY A 748 23.96 2.47 -26.43
C GLY A 748 24.38 3.47 -25.34
N GLY A 749 23.94 3.27 -24.11
CA GLY A 749 24.23 4.14 -22.96
C GLY A 749 23.38 5.42 -22.94
N TYR A 750 23.48 6.17 -21.84
CA TYR A 750 22.69 7.39 -21.65
C TYR A 750 22.96 8.46 -22.72
N SER A 751 21.90 9.13 -23.16
CA SER A 751 21.94 10.24 -24.13
C SER A 751 21.99 11.62 -23.49
N ASN A 752 21.95 11.70 -22.15
CA ASN A 752 21.93 12.95 -21.39
C ASN A 752 23.11 13.86 -21.72
N GLU A 753 22.89 15.18 -21.61
CA GLU A 753 23.98 16.13 -21.58
C GLU A 753 24.86 15.93 -20.33
N GLN A 754 26.08 16.49 -20.33
CA GLN A 754 27.06 16.30 -19.25
C GLN A 754 26.53 16.48 -17.82
N TRP A 755 25.59 17.41 -17.64
CA TRP A 755 25.02 17.80 -16.35
C TRP A 755 23.53 17.43 -16.21
N GLY A 756 23.01 16.65 -17.15
CA GLY A 756 21.60 16.30 -17.24
C GLY A 756 21.23 15.03 -16.49
N PHE A 757 22.02 14.61 -15.49
CA PHE A 757 21.74 13.41 -14.70
C PHE A 757 21.07 13.75 -13.37
N PRO A 758 20.22 12.86 -12.83
CA PRO A 758 19.65 13.01 -11.50
C PRO A 758 20.73 13.26 -10.44
N THR A 759 20.42 14.15 -9.50
CA THR A 759 21.30 14.49 -8.39
C THR A 759 20.99 13.69 -7.12
N THR A 760 19.85 13.00 -7.12
CA THR A 760 19.28 12.22 -6.02
C THR A 760 18.81 10.85 -6.55
N PHE A 761 18.36 9.99 -5.64
CA PHE A 761 17.40 8.95 -6.00
C PHE A 761 16.09 9.61 -6.46
N MET A 762 15.40 8.98 -7.40
CA MET A 762 14.13 9.48 -7.95
C MET A 762 12.95 8.81 -7.24
N MET A 763 11.72 9.22 -7.54
CA MET A 763 10.55 8.91 -6.72
C MET A 763 10.35 7.42 -6.43
N TYR A 764 10.51 6.53 -7.42
CA TYR A 764 10.33 5.09 -7.21
C TYR A 764 11.53 4.45 -6.53
N ASP A 765 12.73 4.99 -6.72
CA ASP A 765 13.90 4.52 -5.98
C ASP A 765 13.74 4.80 -4.47
N ILE A 766 13.25 6.00 -4.13
CA ILE A 766 12.97 6.40 -2.75
C ILE A 766 11.91 5.48 -2.16
N ALA A 767 10.79 5.30 -2.86
CA ALA A 767 9.70 4.45 -2.40
C ALA A 767 10.15 2.97 -2.23
N ALA A 768 10.94 2.42 -3.16
CA ALA A 768 11.48 1.06 -3.04
C ALA A 768 12.47 0.93 -1.88
N LEU A 769 13.35 1.90 -1.65
CA LEU A 769 14.24 1.89 -0.48
C LEU A 769 13.46 2.01 0.84
N GLN A 770 12.40 2.82 0.87
CA GLN A 770 11.51 2.93 2.03
C GLN A 770 10.68 1.66 2.24
N ARG A 771 10.28 0.96 1.18
CA ARG A 771 9.67 -0.37 1.25
C ARG A 771 10.61 -1.38 1.91
N LEU A 772 11.90 -1.37 1.55
CA LEU A 772 12.90 -2.28 2.10
C LEU A 772 13.33 -1.94 3.53
N TYR A 773 13.42 -0.64 3.88
CA TYR A 773 14.11 -0.20 5.10
C TYR A 773 13.29 0.75 6.00
N GLY A 774 12.05 1.07 5.61
CA GLY A 774 11.19 2.06 6.28
C GLY A 774 11.61 3.51 5.98
N ALA A 775 10.64 4.42 6.00
CA ALA A 775 10.86 5.84 5.79
C ALA A 775 11.36 6.59 7.03
N ASP A 776 12.29 7.55 6.84
CA ASP A 776 12.75 8.44 7.92
C ASP A 776 11.91 9.73 7.97
N PHE A 777 10.96 9.77 8.90
CA PHE A 777 10.18 10.97 9.23
C PHE A 777 10.90 11.90 10.21
N GLY A 778 12.15 11.64 10.59
CA GLY A 778 12.97 12.53 11.40
C GLY A 778 13.63 13.64 10.59
N THR A 779 13.99 13.35 9.32
CA THR A 779 14.64 14.29 8.41
C THR A 779 13.73 15.45 8.07
N ASN A 780 14.21 16.69 8.25
CA ASN A 780 13.46 17.92 7.96
C ASN A 780 12.06 18.03 8.59
N SER A 781 11.79 17.26 9.67
CA SER A 781 10.49 17.08 10.34
C SER A 781 9.78 18.29 10.99
N GLY A 782 10.20 19.51 10.66
CA GLY A 782 9.44 20.71 10.96
C GLY A 782 9.48 21.66 9.77
N ASN A 783 8.75 22.78 9.83
CA ASN A 783 8.58 23.68 8.69
C ASN A 783 9.88 24.02 7.95
N THR A 784 9.94 23.60 6.69
CA THR A 784 11.11 23.65 5.84
C THR A 784 10.83 24.45 4.58
N THR A 785 11.75 25.35 4.22
CA THR A 785 11.72 26.05 2.92
C THR A 785 12.78 25.49 2.00
N TYR A 786 12.35 24.91 0.88
CA TYR A 786 13.18 24.44 -0.21
C TYR A 786 13.27 25.51 -1.30
N SER A 787 14.49 25.85 -1.70
CA SER A 787 14.74 26.87 -2.72
C SER A 787 15.99 26.55 -3.54
N TRP A 788 16.08 27.15 -4.73
CA TRP A 788 17.18 26.95 -5.64
C TRP A 788 17.77 28.28 -6.09
N ASN A 789 19.08 28.31 -6.34
CA ASN A 789 19.72 29.50 -6.88
C ASN A 789 19.55 29.56 -8.41
N ALA A 790 18.86 30.58 -8.92
CA ALA A 790 18.56 30.71 -10.36
C ALA A 790 19.79 30.75 -11.30
N ASN A 791 20.98 31.08 -10.79
CA ASN A 791 22.21 31.21 -11.61
C ASN A 791 23.14 30.00 -11.50
N THR A 792 23.00 29.18 -10.46
CA THR A 792 23.93 28.07 -10.17
C THR A 792 23.25 26.73 -9.95
N GLY A 793 21.93 26.71 -9.72
CA GLY A 793 21.16 25.50 -9.44
C GLY A 793 21.34 25.01 -8.01
N ALA A 794 22.10 25.74 -7.18
CA ALA A 794 22.39 25.34 -5.82
C ALA A 794 21.10 25.13 -5.02
N PHE A 795 20.91 23.90 -4.53
CA PHE A 795 19.79 23.48 -3.71
C PHE A 795 20.00 23.96 -2.27
N MET A 796 18.96 24.57 -1.69
CA MET A 796 19.00 25.16 -0.36
C MET A 796 17.81 24.72 0.47
N ILE A 797 18.10 24.38 1.72
CA ILE A 797 17.11 24.09 2.77
C ILE A 797 17.23 25.20 3.80
N ASN A 798 16.15 25.93 4.05
CA ASN A 798 16.12 27.07 4.98
C ASN A 798 17.23 28.10 4.71
N GLY A 799 17.54 28.32 3.42
CA GLY A 799 18.59 29.22 2.94
C GLY A 799 20.03 28.70 3.05
N ALA A 800 20.24 27.51 3.62
CA ALA A 800 21.55 26.87 3.68
C ALA A 800 21.78 25.97 2.45
N VAL A 801 22.89 26.20 1.74
CA VAL A 801 23.27 25.40 0.55
C VAL A 801 23.59 23.97 0.95
N GLN A 802 22.88 23.02 0.35
CA GLN A 802 23.10 21.59 0.52
C GLN A 802 24.04 21.03 -0.55
N ALA A 803 23.73 21.32 -1.82
CA ALA A 803 24.50 20.86 -2.97
C ALA A 803 24.46 21.90 -4.10
N THR A 804 25.55 21.98 -4.88
CA THR A 804 25.59 22.78 -6.11
C THR A 804 25.79 21.86 -7.31
N PRO A 805 24.78 21.70 -8.17
CA PRO A 805 24.92 20.89 -9.37
C PRO A 805 25.82 21.58 -10.40
N GLY A 806 26.47 20.78 -11.24
CA GLY A 806 27.18 21.33 -12.39
C GLY A 806 26.23 21.85 -13.46
N GLY A 807 26.72 22.75 -14.32
CA GLY A 807 25.96 23.23 -15.47
C GLY A 807 24.69 24.04 -15.18
N ASN A 808 24.43 24.42 -13.91
CA ASN A 808 23.18 25.08 -13.50
C ASN A 808 21.95 24.21 -13.85
N ARG A 809 22.01 22.90 -13.63
CA ARG A 809 20.90 21.97 -13.86
C ARG A 809 20.27 21.52 -12.56
N VAL A 810 18.95 21.49 -12.50
CA VAL A 810 18.19 20.97 -11.37
C VAL A 810 17.41 19.75 -11.88
N PHE A 811 17.71 18.59 -11.29
CA PHE A 811 17.06 17.32 -11.59
C PHE A 811 17.14 16.44 -10.34
N MET A 812 16.04 16.39 -9.57
CA MET A 812 16.01 15.73 -8.25
C MET A 812 14.59 15.42 -7.79
N THR A 813 14.50 14.57 -6.77
CA THR A 813 13.27 14.34 -5.99
C THR A 813 13.46 14.84 -4.55
N ILE A 814 12.42 15.43 -3.97
CA ILE A 814 12.40 15.87 -2.56
C ILE A 814 11.64 14.85 -1.70
N TRP A 815 12.25 14.54 -0.55
CA TRP A 815 11.63 13.86 0.58
C TRP A 815 11.65 14.82 1.77
N ASP A 816 10.54 14.89 2.50
CA ASP A 816 10.41 15.58 3.78
C ASP A 816 9.86 14.60 4.82
N GLY A 817 10.25 14.75 6.08
CA GLY A 817 9.81 13.89 7.17
C GLY A 817 8.64 14.47 7.98
N GLY A 818 8.19 15.69 7.68
CA GLY A 818 7.08 16.32 8.39
C GLY A 818 7.22 17.83 8.47
N GLY A 819 6.11 18.54 8.56
CA GLY A 819 6.19 19.96 8.77
C GLY A 819 5.02 20.69 8.14
N VAL A 820 5.27 21.96 7.85
CA VAL A 820 4.46 22.77 6.95
C VAL A 820 5.46 23.45 6.05
N ASP A 821 5.65 22.85 4.88
CA ASP A 821 6.83 23.00 4.05
C ASP A 821 6.52 23.84 2.82
N THR A 822 7.55 24.47 2.25
CA THR A 822 7.37 25.47 1.20
C THR A 822 8.38 25.29 0.10
N TYR A 823 7.88 25.18 -1.14
CA TYR A 823 8.68 25.48 -2.33
C TYR A 823 8.73 26.99 -2.56
N ASP A 824 9.92 27.57 -2.54
CA ASP A 824 10.14 29.01 -2.79
C ASP A 824 10.87 29.21 -4.13
N PHE A 825 10.10 29.59 -5.15
CA PHE A 825 10.57 29.95 -6.48
C PHE A 825 10.58 31.46 -6.73
N SER A 826 10.47 32.28 -5.68
CA SER A 826 10.33 33.74 -5.79
C SER A 826 11.50 34.46 -6.48
N ASN A 827 12.67 33.82 -6.58
CA ASN A 827 13.85 34.36 -7.26
C ASN A 827 13.88 34.05 -8.76
N TYR A 828 12.91 33.29 -9.30
CA TYR A 828 12.75 33.00 -10.71
C TYR A 828 11.83 33.99 -11.40
N THR A 829 12.14 34.34 -12.64
CA THR A 829 11.37 35.32 -13.41
C THR A 829 10.23 34.71 -14.24
N GLY A 830 10.03 33.40 -14.16
CA GLY A 830 9.19 32.63 -15.07
C GLY A 830 9.70 32.65 -16.51
N ASP A 831 8.87 32.16 -17.45
CA ASP A 831 9.13 32.18 -18.88
C ASP A 831 8.12 33.06 -19.63
N ALA A 832 8.58 33.78 -20.65
CA ALA A 832 7.72 34.68 -21.42
C ALA A 832 6.91 33.97 -22.52
N SER A 833 7.28 32.74 -22.89
CA SER A 833 6.71 31.95 -23.97
C SER A 833 5.78 30.83 -23.48
N GLN A 834 5.88 30.43 -22.22
CA GLN A 834 5.01 29.42 -21.61
C GLN A 834 4.79 29.69 -20.11
N ARG A 835 3.74 29.10 -19.55
CA ARG A 835 3.52 29.07 -18.11
C ARG A 835 4.44 28.04 -17.45
N MET A 836 4.94 28.31 -16.24
CA MET A 836 5.65 27.31 -15.44
C MET A 836 4.65 26.36 -14.80
N ASN A 837 4.99 25.09 -14.68
CA ASN A 837 4.10 24.09 -14.07
C ASN A 837 4.62 23.77 -12.67
N ILE A 838 3.82 24.04 -11.65
CA ILE A 838 4.17 23.81 -10.25
C ILE A 838 3.11 22.88 -9.68
N ASP A 839 3.52 21.66 -9.37
CA ASP A 839 2.64 20.62 -8.85
C ASP A 839 3.18 20.11 -7.51
N LEU A 840 2.34 20.19 -6.48
CA LEU A 840 2.65 19.76 -5.11
C LEU A 840 2.16 18.34 -4.80
N ARG A 841 1.44 17.69 -5.73
CA ARG A 841 0.94 16.33 -5.55
C ARG A 841 2.09 15.32 -5.48
N PRO A 842 1.97 14.26 -4.65
CA PRO A 842 2.91 13.15 -4.64
C PRO A 842 3.12 12.55 -6.02
N GLY A 843 4.35 12.18 -6.36
CA GLY A 843 4.67 11.56 -7.66
C GLY A 843 4.62 12.50 -8.86
N GLU A 844 4.28 13.76 -8.68
CA GLU A 844 4.24 14.77 -9.76
C GLU A 844 5.48 15.68 -9.73
N GLU A 845 5.68 16.43 -10.81
CA GLU A 845 6.84 17.28 -11.01
C GLU A 845 6.55 18.77 -11.17
N SER A 846 7.50 19.58 -10.71
CA SER A 846 7.51 21.03 -10.86
C SER A 846 8.59 21.48 -11.86
N LEU A 847 8.16 22.17 -12.92
CA LEU A 847 8.96 22.92 -13.89
C LEU A 847 8.84 24.42 -13.60
N PHE A 848 9.82 24.98 -12.88
CA PHE A 848 9.91 26.42 -12.58
C PHE A 848 11.01 27.14 -13.37
N SER A 849 11.89 26.41 -14.07
CA SER A 849 12.94 26.99 -14.91
C SER A 849 13.32 26.14 -16.12
N ILE A 850 12.98 26.63 -17.32
CA ILE A 850 13.42 26.02 -18.59
C ILE A 850 14.94 26.07 -18.78
N VAL A 851 15.63 27.01 -18.11
CA VAL A 851 17.09 27.16 -18.20
C VAL A 851 17.79 26.13 -17.33
N GLN A 852 17.17 25.66 -16.24
CA GLN A 852 17.76 24.66 -15.36
C GLN A 852 17.27 23.24 -15.65
N ARG A 853 16.33 23.08 -16.57
CA ARG A 853 15.77 21.81 -17.02
C ARG A 853 16.84 20.94 -17.69
N ALA A 854 16.93 19.68 -17.30
CA ALA A 854 17.91 18.74 -17.83
C ALA A 854 17.61 18.35 -19.29
N ASN A 855 18.64 18.34 -20.14
CA ASN A 855 18.55 17.80 -21.49
C ASN A 855 19.01 16.33 -21.50
N LEU A 856 18.09 15.44 -21.86
CA LEU A 856 18.20 13.98 -21.85
C LEU A 856 18.64 13.42 -23.23
N GLY A 857 19.16 14.26 -24.13
CA GLY A 857 19.66 13.86 -25.44
C GLY A 857 18.80 14.31 -26.63
N GLY A 858 18.21 15.49 -26.53
CA GLY A 858 17.26 16.05 -27.50
C GLY A 858 15.83 16.09 -26.97
N THR A 859 15.53 15.27 -25.97
CA THR A 859 14.36 15.34 -25.10
C THR A 859 14.75 16.06 -23.81
N TYR A 860 13.84 16.80 -23.17
CA TYR A 860 14.11 17.42 -21.87
C TYR A 860 13.24 16.78 -20.79
N ALA A 861 13.79 16.59 -19.59
CA ALA A 861 13.06 16.08 -18.41
C ALA A 861 11.79 16.90 -18.15
N SER A 862 10.69 16.30 -17.76
CA SER A 862 9.39 16.96 -17.61
C SER A 862 9.44 18.10 -16.59
N GLY A 863 10.17 17.90 -15.49
CA GLY A 863 10.34 18.88 -14.41
C GLY A 863 11.79 19.18 -14.04
N ASN A 864 11.94 20.11 -13.10
CA ASN A 864 13.20 20.35 -12.38
C ASN A 864 13.26 19.53 -11.09
N VAL A 865 12.15 19.51 -10.35
CA VAL A 865 12.02 18.89 -9.03
C VAL A 865 10.77 18.02 -9.04
N TYR A 866 10.90 16.81 -8.54
CA TYR A 866 9.83 15.82 -8.42
C TYR A 866 9.49 15.65 -6.93
N ASN A 867 8.23 15.34 -6.62
CA ASN A 867 7.82 15.01 -5.26
C ASN A 867 7.97 13.50 -5.05
N ALA A 868 8.47 13.08 -3.88
CA ALA A 868 8.44 11.67 -3.51
C ALA A 868 6.99 11.16 -3.44
N LEU A 869 6.80 9.86 -3.61
CA LEU A 869 5.54 9.21 -3.26
C LEU A 869 5.37 9.24 -1.74
N GLN A 870 4.12 9.17 -1.28
CA GLN A 870 3.83 9.03 0.15
C GLN A 870 4.21 7.62 0.61
N TYR A 871 4.78 7.52 1.81
CA TYR A 871 5.03 6.22 2.42
C TYR A 871 3.74 5.71 3.09
N ASN A 872 3.13 4.65 2.52
CA ASN A 872 1.88 4.04 3.00
C ASN A 872 0.73 5.07 3.18
N GLY A 873 0.59 6.02 2.26
CA GLY A 873 -0.44 7.06 2.33
C GLY A 873 -0.21 8.15 3.37
N ASP A 874 0.91 8.13 4.11
CA ASP A 874 1.21 9.11 5.14
C ASP A 874 1.44 10.51 4.53
N VAL A 875 0.71 11.51 5.05
CA VAL A 875 0.73 12.90 4.55
C VAL A 875 1.90 13.73 5.06
N ARG A 876 2.71 13.23 6.00
CA ARG A 876 3.80 14.01 6.61
C ARG A 876 4.87 14.44 5.60
N SER A 877 5.10 13.68 4.53
CA SER A 877 6.12 14.01 3.54
C SER A 877 5.68 15.02 2.46
N LEU A 878 4.44 15.52 2.55
CA LEU A 878 3.91 16.46 1.58
C LEU A 878 4.60 17.82 1.68
N ILE A 879 4.57 18.55 0.57
CA ILE A 879 4.94 19.97 0.55
C ILE A 879 3.63 20.76 0.45
N GLU A 880 3.28 21.51 1.49
CA GLU A 880 1.94 22.11 1.57
C GLU A 880 1.85 23.49 0.93
N ASN A 881 2.98 24.16 0.70
CA ASN A 881 2.96 25.56 0.30
C ASN A 881 3.87 25.84 -0.88
N VAL A 882 3.51 26.86 -1.64
CA VAL A 882 4.35 27.35 -2.72
C VAL A 882 4.33 28.85 -2.87
N ILE A 883 5.50 29.38 -3.18
CA ILE A 883 5.70 30.73 -3.71
C ILE A 883 6.18 30.59 -5.15
N GLY A 884 5.32 30.96 -6.09
CA GLY A 884 5.54 30.93 -7.52
C GLY A 884 6.62 31.90 -8.01
N THR A 885 6.83 31.86 -9.31
CA THR A 885 7.79 32.70 -10.02
C THR A 885 7.23 34.13 -10.20
N SER A 886 8.00 35.04 -10.78
CA SER A 886 7.46 36.36 -11.16
C SER A 886 6.81 36.37 -12.56
N GLY A 887 6.60 35.20 -13.17
CA GLY A 887 5.94 35.04 -14.46
C GLY A 887 4.64 34.27 -14.32
N ASN A 888 4.00 33.91 -15.45
CA ASN A 888 2.73 33.18 -15.38
C ASN A 888 2.97 31.73 -14.94
N ASP A 889 2.27 31.30 -13.90
CA ASP A 889 2.38 29.95 -13.37
C ASP A 889 1.07 29.15 -13.53
N ASN A 890 1.19 27.84 -13.61
CA ASN A 890 0.14 26.86 -13.33
C ASN A 890 0.48 26.25 -11.98
N ILE A 891 -0.41 26.36 -11.00
CA ILE A 891 -0.17 25.92 -9.63
C ILE A 891 -1.24 24.90 -9.24
N THR A 892 -0.80 23.72 -8.82
CA THR A 892 -1.66 22.63 -8.34
C THR A 892 -1.27 22.28 -6.90
N GLY A 893 -2.25 22.33 -6.00
CA GLY A 893 -2.13 21.85 -4.62
C GLY A 893 -2.24 20.32 -4.51
N ASN A 894 -1.94 19.78 -3.35
CA ASN A 894 -2.16 18.37 -3.01
C ASN A 894 -3.40 18.21 -2.11
N ASN A 895 -3.57 17.06 -1.48
CA ASN A 895 -4.82 16.71 -0.76
C ASN A 895 -4.85 17.22 0.69
N VAL A 896 -4.03 18.21 1.02
CA VAL A 896 -4.07 18.91 2.32
C VAL A 896 -4.25 20.41 2.09
N ALA A 897 -4.62 21.15 3.13
CA ALA A 897 -4.85 22.59 3.02
C ALA A 897 -3.57 23.34 2.62
N ASN A 898 -3.49 23.77 1.36
CA ASN A 898 -2.30 24.41 0.83
C ASN A 898 -2.33 25.94 0.99
N VAL A 899 -1.15 26.55 1.17
CA VAL A 899 -0.98 28.01 1.06
C VAL A 899 -0.23 28.35 -0.22
N LEU A 900 -0.96 28.95 -1.16
CA LEU A 900 -0.50 29.19 -2.52
C LEU A 900 -0.28 30.69 -2.74
N ARG A 901 0.86 31.04 -3.34
CA ARG A 901 1.16 32.41 -3.77
C ARG A 901 1.70 32.38 -5.20
N GLY A 902 0.96 32.93 -6.15
CA GLY A 902 1.40 33.03 -7.55
C GLY A 902 2.48 34.09 -7.77
N ASN A 903 2.53 35.09 -6.88
CA ASN A 903 3.51 36.18 -6.85
C ASN A 903 3.22 37.24 -7.93
N GLY A 904 3.78 37.12 -9.13
CA GLY A 904 3.50 38.08 -10.21
C GLY A 904 3.37 37.34 -11.52
N GLY A 905 2.50 37.79 -12.41
CA GLY A 905 2.08 36.97 -13.54
C GLY A 905 0.56 36.99 -13.63
N ASN A 906 0.04 36.26 -14.60
CA ASN A 906 -1.36 35.82 -14.59
C ASN A 906 -1.32 34.33 -14.28
N ASP A 907 -1.78 33.91 -13.12
CA ASP A 907 -1.57 32.54 -12.61
C ASP A 907 -2.85 31.71 -12.66
N ASP A 908 -2.73 30.44 -13.01
CA ASP A 908 -3.86 29.51 -13.04
C ASP A 908 -3.70 28.52 -11.89
N TYR A 909 -4.69 28.46 -10.99
CA TYR A 909 -4.73 27.53 -9.87
C TYR A 909 -5.65 26.36 -10.24
N TYR A 910 -5.10 25.15 -10.33
CA TYR A 910 -5.79 23.96 -10.81
C TYR A 910 -6.33 23.11 -9.67
N PHE A 911 -7.56 22.64 -9.86
CA PHE A 911 -8.21 21.65 -9.01
C PHE A 911 -8.75 20.53 -9.89
N TYR A 912 -8.28 19.31 -9.62
CA TYR A 912 -8.61 18.07 -10.28
C TYR A 912 -9.70 17.30 -9.54
N THR A 913 -9.75 17.42 -8.22
CA THR A 913 -10.77 16.79 -7.37
C THR A 913 -11.26 17.75 -6.31
N VAL A 914 -12.46 17.50 -5.77
CA VAL A 914 -12.97 18.24 -4.60
C VAL A 914 -12.09 18.02 -3.36
N ASP A 915 -11.35 16.91 -3.33
CA ASP A 915 -10.53 16.48 -2.21
C ASP A 915 -9.28 17.33 -1.98
N GLN A 916 -8.80 18.02 -3.02
CA GLN A 916 -7.68 18.95 -2.92
C GLN A 916 -8.02 20.23 -2.14
N SER A 917 -9.31 20.53 -1.94
CA SER A 917 -9.72 21.76 -1.24
C SER A 917 -11.04 21.56 -0.50
N LYS A 918 -11.07 20.60 0.42
CA LYS A 918 -12.28 20.28 1.20
C LYS A 918 -12.67 21.42 2.13
N VAL A 919 -13.97 21.55 2.38
CA VAL A 919 -14.46 22.44 3.44
C VAL A 919 -13.81 22.07 4.78
N GLY A 920 -13.22 23.04 5.47
CA GLY A 920 -12.48 22.83 6.72
C GLY A 920 -10.98 22.51 6.55
N ALA A 921 -10.54 22.19 5.33
CA ALA A 921 -9.14 22.03 4.92
C ALA A 921 -8.89 22.74 3.57
N ALA A 922 -9.46 23.93 3.43
CA ALA A 922 -9.46 24.69 2.17
C ALA A 922 -8.09 25.27 1.83
N ASP A 923 -7.76 25.29 0.54
CA ASP A 923 -6.60 26.00 0.04
C ASP A 923 -6.79 27.50 0.20
N THR A 924 -5.69 28.16 0.52
CA THR A 924 -5.64 29.62 0.67
C THR A 924 -4.68 30.21 -0.35
N ILE A 925 -5.24 30.99 -1.28
CA ILE A 925 -4.47 31.77 -2.24
C ILE A 925 -4.22 33.17 -1.68
N LEU A 926 -2.95 33.53 -1.51
CA LEU A 926 -2.54 34.72 -0.77
C LEU A 926 -2.60 36.03 -1.56
N ASP A 927 -2.51 35.96 -2.89
CA ASP A 927 -2.30 37.14 -3.74
C ASP A 927 -3.07 37.10 -5.07
N PHE A 928 -4.27 36.51 -5.08
CA PHE A 928 -5.10 36.39 -6.27
C PHE A 928 -5.42 37.78 -6.90
N ASN A 929 -4.82 38.06 -8.04
CA ASN A 929 -4.82 39.34 -8.73
C ASN A 929 -5.83 39.37 -9.90
N SER A 930 -5.73 40.41 -10.73
CA SER A 930 -6.50 40.51 -11.97
C SER A 930 -5.71 39.84 -13.09
N GLY A 931 -6.27 38.79 -13.69
CA GLY A 931 -5.60 37.98 -14.71
C GLY A 931 -5.43 36.53 -14.28
N ASP A 932 -5.39 36.31 -12.96
CA ASP A 932 -5.36 34.99 -12.35
C ASP A 932 -6.71 34.29 -12.50
N ARG A 933 -6.68 32.95 -12.50
CA ARG A 933 -7.86 32.12 -12.71
C ARG A 933 -7.86 30.92 -11.79
N LEU A 934 -9.03 30.54 -11.32
CA LEU A 934 -9.28 29.25 -10.68
C LEU A 934 -9.81 28.30 -11.74
N ASN A 935 -9.18 27.14 -11.89
CA ASN A 935 -9.53 26.14 -12.88
C ASN A 935 -10.12 24.90 -12.22
N PHE A 936 -11.42 24.71 -12.43
CA PHE A 936 -12.21 23.59 -11.92
C PHE A 936 -12.64 22.62 -13.03
N SER A 937 -12.17 22.79 -14.27
CA SER A 937 -12.63 22.03 -15.44
C SER A 937 -12.33 20.53 -15.42
N ALA A 938 -11.45 20.09 -14.51
CA ALA A 938 -11.15 18.68 -14.29
C ALA A 938 -12.06 18.03 -13.24
N ILE A 939 -12.76 18.82 -12.42
CA ILE A 939 -13.75 18.32 -11.48
C ILE A 939 -15.07 18.11 -12.23
N ASP A 940 -15.58 16.88 -12.17
CA ASP A 940 -16.96 16.64 -12.55
C ASP A 940 -17.90 17.36 -11.58
N ALA A 941 -18.55 18.40 -12.08
CA ALA A 941 -19.43 19.22 -11.27
C ALA A 941 -20.66 18.44 -10.80
N ASN A 942 -21.05 17.32 -11.41
CA ASN A 942 -22.26 16.59 -11.02
C ASN A 942 -22.02 15.08 -10.92
N THR A 943 -21.72 14.64 -9.70
CA THR A 943 -21.44 13.24 -9.36
C THR A 943 -22.61 12.28 -9.58
N ASN A 944 -23.80 12.79 -9.91
CA ASN A 944 -24.96 11.98 -10.29
C ASN A 944 -24.95 11.58 -11.78
N THR A 945 -23.98 12.04 -12.56
CA THR A 945 -23.79 11.63 -13.96
C THR A 945 -22.42 11.00 -14.15
N THR A 946 -22.22 10.37 -15.31
CA THR A 946 -20.93 9.79 -15.70
C THR A 946 -20.17 10.71 -16.67
N ALA A 947 -20.71 11.89 -16.98
CA ALA A 947 -20.10 12.85 -17.89
C ALA A 947 -19.41 13.92 -17.04
N ASN A 948 -18.21 14.36 -17.45
CA ASN A 948 -17.54 15.48 -16.79
C ASN A 948 -18.36 16.78 -17.03
N ASP A 949 -19.25 17.10 -16.09
CA ASP A 949 -20.17 18.24 -16.17
C ASP A 949 -19.48 19.53 -15.71
N ALA A 950 -19.78 20.65 -16.36
CA ALA A 950 -19.25 21.96 -15.99
C ALA A 950 -20.08 22.62 -14.88
N PHE A 951 -19.42 23.37 -13.98
CA PHE A 951 -20.11 24.11 -12.92
C PHE A 951 -21.01 25.23 -13.45
N THR A 952 -22.16 25.39 -12.80
CA THR A 952 -23.02 26.57 -12.93
C THR A 952 -22.66 27.60 -11.86
N PHE A 953 -22.05 28.71 -12.27
CA PHE A 953 -21.66 29.78 -11.36
C PHE A 953 -22.84 30.68 -10.97
N LEU A 954 -23.15 30.75 -9.67
CA LEU A 954 -24.26 31.48 -9.08
C LEU A 954 -23.89 32.88 -8.56
N GLY A 955 -22.62 33.24 -8.59
CA GLY A 955 -22.12 34.43 -7.90
C GLY A 955 -22.36 34.32 -6.39
N THR A 956 -23.07 35.28 -5.80
CA THR A 956 -23.41 35.27 -4.35
C THR A 956 -24.73 34.56 -4.03
N GLY A 957 -25.39 33.93 -5.01
CA GLY A 957 -26.60 33.16 -4.79
C GLY A 957 -26.35 31.97 -3.86
N ALA A 958 -27.36 31.61 -3.05
CA ALA A 958 -27.31 30.37 -2.27
C ALA A 958 -27.48 29.15 -3.18
N PHE A 959 -26.95 28.00 -2.76
CA PHE A 959 -27.22 26.72 -3.43
C PHE A 959 -28.72 26.44 -3.45
N THR A 960 -29.19 25.84 -4.54
CA THR A 960 -30.61 25.56 -4.75
C THR A 960 -30.95 24.08 -4.51
N GLY A 961 -30.00 23.28 -4.03
CA GLY A 961 -30.13 21.81 -3.95
C GLY A 961 -30.10 21.17 -5.34
N GLN A 962 -29.20 21.64 -6.20
CA GLN A 962 -28.92 21.04 -7.51
C GLN A 962 -27.41 20.84 -7.58
N ALA A 963 -26.99 19.65 -7.99
CA ALA A 963 -25.59 19.34 -8.22
C ALA A 963 -24.98 20.25 -9.30
N GLY A 964 -23.67 20.44 -9.24
CA GLY A 964 -22.91 21.25 -10.20
C GLY A 964 -23.04 22.74 -9.99
N GLN A 965 -23.20 23.18 -8.75
CA GLN A 965 -23.28 24.60 -8.43
C GLN A 965 -21.98 25.13 -7.83
N LEU A 966 -21.52 26.27 -8.33
CA LEU A 966 -20.39 27.01 -7.77
C LEU A 966 -20.87 28.39 -7.33
N ARG A 967 -20.50 28.82 -6.13
CA ARG A 967 -20.84 30.15 -5.61
C ARG A 967 -19.66 30.74 -4.85
N TYR A 968 -19.78 32.01 -4.46
CA TYR A 968 -18.86 32.60 -3.50
C TYR A 968 -19.57 33.41 -2.42
N ALA A 969 -18.88 33.63 -1.31
CA ALA A 969 -19.27 34.56 -0.25
C ALA A 969 -18.09 35.48 0.08
N GLN A 970 -18.41 36.73 0.45
CA GLN A 970 -17.41 37.63 1.04
C GLN A 970 -17.44 37.47 2.56
N ILE A 971 -16.35 36.99 3.14
CA ILE A 971 -16.19 36.83 4.59
C ILE A 971 -15.07 37.77 5.04
N GLY A 972 -15.42 38.84 5.75
CA GLY A 972 -14.43 39.87 6.09
C GLY A 972 -13.84 40.52 4.82
N SER A 973 -12.52 40.48 4.68
CA SER A 973 -11.78 40.97 3.51
C SER A 973 -11.59 39.93 2.41
N ASP A 974 -12.03 38.69 2.64
CA ASP A 974 -11.60 37.54 1.85
C ASP A 974 -12.81 36.97 1.08
N VAL A 975 -12.54 36.35 -0.07
CA VAL A 975 -13.55 35.60 -0.82
C VAL A 975 -13.41 34.13 -0.52
N HIS A 976 -14.52 33.49 -0.17
CA HIS A 976 -14.61 32.03 -0.07
C HIS A 976 -15.47 31.53 -1.22
N LEU A 977 -14.91 30.68 -2.08
CA LEU A 977 -15.66 29.97 -3.12
C LEU A 977 -16.10 28.63 -2.59
N TYR A 978 -17.29 28.19 -2.98
CA TYR A 978 -17.89 26.93 -2.55
C TYR A 978 -18.46 26.20 -3.76
N ALA A 979 -18.21 24.89 -3.84
CA ALA A 979 -18.80 24.01 -4.84
C ALA A 979 -19.73 22.98 -4.17
N ASP A 980 -20.87 22.70 -4.79
CA ASP A 980 -21.82 21.63 -4.45
C ASP A 980 -21.91 20.72 -5.68
N VAL A 981 -21.26 19.55 -5.61
CA VAL A 981 -21.16 18.55 -6.68
C VAL A 981 -22.20 17.45 -6.56
N ASN A 982 -22.80 17.26 -5.38
CA ASN A 982 -23.72 16.16 -5.10
C ASN A 982 -25.21 16.59 -5.10
N GLY A 983 -25.49 17.89 -4.93
CA GLY A 983 -26.80 18.52 -4.99
C GLY A 983 -27.58 18.57 -3.68
N ASP A 984 -26.95 18.31 -2.54
CA ASP A 984 -27.58 18.37 -1.22
C ASP A 984 -27.73 19.81 -0.67
N GLY A 985 -27.15 20.80 -1.36
CA GLY A 985 -27.18 22.21 -0.96
C GLY A 985 -26.14 22.58 0.10
N VAL A 986 -25.20 21.68 0.40
CA VAL A 986 -24.02 21.86 1.25
C VAL A 986 -22.79 21.96 0.34
N ALA A 987 -21.76 22.67 0.80
CA ALA A 987 -20.51 22.77 0.05
C ALA A 987 -19.68 21.49 0.24
N ASP A 988 -19.23 20.89 -0.86
CA ASP A 988 -18.27 19.78 -0.89
C ASP A 988 -16.82 20.28 -0.92
N MET A 989 -16.60 21.48 -1.49
CA MET A 989 -15.29 22.10 -1.68
C MET A 989 -15.31 23.57 -1.26
N GLU A 990 -14.20 24.07 -0.74
CA GLU A 990 -13.97 25.48 -0.42
C GLU A 990 -12.58 25.95 -0.89
N VAL A 991 -12.51 27.14 -1.50
CA VAL A 991 -11.24 27.81 -1.84
C VAL A 991 -11.26 29.23 -1.29
N ILE A 992 -10.20 29.63 -0.59
CA ILE A 992 -10.09 30.93 0.08
C ILE A 992 -9.14 31.84 -0.69
N LEU A 993 -9.62 33.03 -1.06
CA LEU A 993 -8.83 34.08 -1.69
C LEU A 993 -8.64 35.24 -0.71
N LEU A 994 -7.43 35.34 -0.16
CA LEU A 994 -7.10 36.32 0.86
C LEU A 994 -7.09 37.74 0.28
N GLY A 995 -7.79 38.67 0.93
CA GLY A 995 -7.82 40.08 0.55
C GLY A 995 -8.51 40.40 -0.78
N LYS A 996 -9.10 39.40 -1.47
CA LYS A 996 -9.85 39.59 -2.72
C LYS A 996 -11.25 40.15 -2.43
N THR A 997 -11.74 41.02 -3.32
CA THR A 997 -13.12 41.51 -3.27
C THR A 997 -13.92 41.02 -4.48
N GLY A 998 -14.82 40.08 -4.24
CA GLY A 998 -15.67 39.46 -5.26
C GLY A 998 -14.92 38.58 -6.28
N ILE A 999 -15.71 37.82 -7.04
CA ILE A 999 -15.26 36.97 -8.16
C ILE A 999 -16.09 37.26 -9.40
N LEU A 1000 -15.42 37.32 -10.55
CA LEU A 1000 -16.01 37.53 -11.86
C LEU A 1000 -15.89 36.27 -12.72
N PRO A 1001 -16.78 36.05 -13.71
CA PRO A 1001 -16.67 34.90 -14.61
C PRO A 1001 -15.31 34.71 -15.31
N PRO A 1002 -14.56 35.76 -15.71
CA PRO A 1002 -13.21 35.59 -16.26
C PRO A 1002 -12.15 35.06 -15.29
N ASP A 1003 -12.42 35.11 -13.98
CA ASP A 1003 -11.54 34.56 -12.94
C ASP A 1003 -11.71 33.03 -12.82
N LEU A 1004 -12.62 32.41 -13.59
CA LEU A 1004 -13.01 31.01 -13.48
C LEU A 1004 -12.87 30.28 -14.81
N ILE A 1005 -12.37 29.05 -14.75
CA ILE A 1005 -12.43 28.06 -15.84
C ILE A 1005 -13.25 26.88 -15.30
N LEU A 1006 -14.41 26.61 -15.91
CA LEU A 1006 -15.42 25.65 -15.46
C LEU A 1006 -15.70 24.60 -16.52
#